data_AF-A0A2N2ZWD3-F1
#
_entry.id   AF-A0A2N2ZWD3-F1
#
_cell.length_a   1.000
_cell.length_b   1.000
_cell.length_c   1.000
_cell.angle_alpha   90.00
_cell.angle_beta   90.00
_cell.angle_gamma   90.00
#
_symmetry.space_group_name_H-M   'P 1'
#
loop_
_entity.id
_entity.type
_entity.pdbx_description
1 polymer ?
#
loop_
_entity_poly.entity_id
_entity_poly.type
_entity_poly.pdbx_seq_one_letter_code
_entity_poly.pdbx_strand_id
1 'polypeptide(L)'
;MKKILPVLLAVLPFFLGAQTDTSLLKDYSERISARQKLEMAQDLRKAASLQLPLLLEQNGRLIEFAGFLNGFPRYRITSNLTAAHTTSTSPVWNGGSAGLNLSGNGVILGIWDGGPVRTTHQEYAGRVTITDGTSNISNHATHVAGTMIASGIDALAKGMSPQATLFSNNWDDDNSEMANMVLNGMSISNHSYGFISGWYYNFRGDSKWVWFGDTTLSTTEDYGFGAYTWDSEQWDSIAFLAQDYLIVKSAGNDRGEGPATQPVSHWLWNGGDWVLSSAVRPRDGGTLGYDCVPWHGVAKNILTIGAVSDIPGGYQQPSDVVHAGFSGSGPADDGRIKPDIVANGTGLYSSVSSSDTVYGSSTGTSMSSPNASGSAGLLVEHWRNLTGNANLAAATLKGLIIHTASEAGSTPGPDYKFGWGLLNTTKAALLMSENADNGFDFNIRQTNIVNGQTITIPVYTNGTEPLLATICWTDPPSPVYGQIVNDRTPMLINDLDLRLINSTGDIYYTWKLDPDNPANAAIQADNIVDNVEKVEAGLPDPQETWFVQVSHKGTLLNELPQNFSLIISGIMPAPTASAWVGETSNEWNTITNWNNGRPSVVTDVIIPGSAPNMPTLSANAYANNVTFNDGASLLGNNYLNISGDALIEREISNELYHYVSSPVAAATAGNVFPLSTFLRFYDETHPSAQWVNIYQNDIMQPTKGYAAFIPGITGSQTTATFTGLLNDGPFTINGLTFTSNSSPNYDGYNLVGNPYPSAIDLESSSLLRTNLDATAYFWDPSLNAEAGGYATWTIGATGTNGGSRYIPVAQGFFVKVSGVGENGSLNFDNDVRTHSTRPFYKNEPANLLRILVSGDNLADETVIRFADGATPAFDGEFDAWKLQNYGVNQLYTRGQDDIQLALNAFRDADQFPVVPVNYRVSSSGEFNLEVSGIQTFAENLPVVLLDLKMNYRQDLRINNKYRFFSDQGDDENRFAIAFGTLSVPESDFTDFTVYYDGSTIQVNFSNPTNAMLEVIDINGKVLKVAEIKGSNSYSIPADFASGVYIMKVNTGKNSSVKKLVIR
;
A
#
# COMPACT_ATOMS: atom_id res chain seq x y z
N MET A 1 -51.10 -41.01 -45.21
CA MET A 1 -50.37 -42.14 -44.56
C MET A 1 -49.24 -41.52 -43.76
N LYS A 2 -49.37 -41.42 -42.42
CA LYS A 2 -48.67 -42.24 -41.40
C LYS A 2 -47.13 -42.15 -41.50
N LYS A 3 -46.45 -41.36 -40.63
CA LYS A 3 -45.90 -41.67 -39.27
C LYS A 3 -44.37 -41.99 -39.39
N ILE A 4 -43.39 -41.47 -38.63
CA ILE A 4 -43.03 -41.49 -37.17
C ILE A 4 -41.83 -40.49 -36.98
N LEU A 5 -41.84 -39.45 -36.11
CA LEU A 5 -41.33 -39.32 -34.69
C LEU A 5 -39.78 -39.39 -34.49
N PRO A 6 -39.13 -38.81 -33.43
CA PRO A 6 -39.19 -37.48 -32.75
C PRO A 6 -37.79 -36.78 -32.70
N VAL A 7 -37.65 -35.57 -32.10
CA VAL A 7 -36.73 -35.28 -30.97
C VAL A 7 -37.08 -33.93 -30.30
N LEU A 8 -37.40 -34.05 -29.01
CA LEU A 8 -37.32 -33.16 -27.84
C LEU A 8 -37.28 -31.63 -27.97
N LEU A 9 -38.30 -31.01 -27.37
CA LEU A 9 -38.29 -29.71 -26.71
C LEU A 9 -37.54 -29.82 -25.36
N ALA A 10 -36.55 -28.97 -25.13
CA ALA A 10 -36.03 -28.66 -23.79
C ALA A 10 -35.93 -27.13 -23.66
N VAL A 11 -36.77 -26.60 -22.78
CA VAL A 11 -36.76 -25.22 -22.29
C VAL A 11 -35.67 -25.14 -21.22
N LEU A 12 -34.77 -24.15 -21.32
CA LEU A 12 -33.83 -23.70 -20.27
C LEU A 12 -33.43 -22.24 -20.59
N PRO A 13 -32.97 -21.46 -19.61
CA PRO A 13 -33.61 -20.23 -19.16
C PRO A 13 -32.80 -18.98 -19.54
N PHE A 14 -33.39 -17.82 -19.23
CA PHE A 14 -32.69 -16.54 -19.11
C PHE A 14 -31.29 -16.70 -18.50
N PHE A 15 -30.26 -16.25 -19.21
CA PHE A 15 -28.98 -15.86 -18.62
C PHE A 15 -28.58 -14.47 -19.12
N LEU A 16 -28.26 -13.64 -18.14
CA LEU A 16 -27.63 -12.33 -18.23
C LEU A 16 -26.20 -12.44 -18.80
N GLY A 17 -25.74 -11.37 -19.44
CA GLY A 17 -24.31 -11.06 -19.62
C GLY A 17 -23.59 -11.82 -20.74
N ALA A 18 -23.51 -11.24 -21.93
CA ALA A 18 -22.53 -11.68 -22.93
C ALA A 18 -21.15 -11.13 -22.53
N GLN A 19 -20.40 -11.92 -21.76
CA GLN A 19 -18.97 -11.71 -21.58
C GLN A 19 -18.27 -12.25 -22.85
N THR A 20 -17.43 -11.43 -23.47
CA THR A 20 -16.67 -11.79 -24.66
C THR A 20 -15.69 -12.92 -24.33
N ASP A 21 -15.89 -14.10 -24.93
CA ASP A 21 -14.97 -15.24 -24.74
C ASP A 21 -13.69 -15.03 -25.56
N THR A 22 -12.72 -14.38 -24.90
CA THR A 22 -11.41 -14.01 -25.45
C THR A 22 -10.60 -15.23 -25.91
N SER A 23 -10.86 -16.42 -25.37
CA SER A 23 -10.18 -17.66 -25.77
C SER A 23 -10.66 -18.17 -27.14
N LEU A 24 -11.99 -18.09 -27.39
CA LEU A 24 -12.62 -18.42 -28.66
C LEU A 24 -12.28 -17.41 -29.76
N LEU A 25 -12.16 -16.13 -29.43
CA LEU A 25 -11.70 -15.09 -30.35
C LEU A 25 -10.23 -15.26 -30.74
N LYS A 26 -9.39 -15.72 -29.80
CA LYS A 26 -7.97 -16.00 -30.07
C LYS A 26 -7.80 -17.22 -30.97
N ASP A 27 -8.51 -18.33 -30.72
CA ASP A 27 -8.51 -19.52 -31.61
C ASP A 27 -9.12 -19.18 -32.99
N TYR A 28 -10.18 -18.37 -33.03
CA TYR A 28 -10.75 -17.87 -34.30
C TYR A 28 -9.76 -16.98 -35.08
N SER A 29 -9.07 -16.07 -34.40
CA SER A 29 -8.04 -15.20 -34.99
C SER A 29 -6.85 -16.00 -35.55
N GLU A 30 -6.36 -16.99 -34.81
CA GLU A 30 -5.26 -17.87 -35.23
C GLU A 30 -5.65 -18.71 -36.46
N ARG A 31 -6.89 -19.22 -36.50
CA ARG A 31 -7.43 -19.97 -37.66
C ARG A 31 -7.65 -19.10 -38.89
N ILE A 32 -8.13 -17.87 -38.73
CA ILE A 32 -8.29 -16.90 -39.83
C ILE A 32 -6.93 -16.47 -40.36
N SER A 33 -5.95 -16.21 -39.49
CA SER A 33 -4.58 -15.84 -39.87
C SER A 33 -3.89 -16.96 -40.66
N ALA A 34 -3.99 -18.21 -40.20
CA ALA A 34 -3.44 -19.37 -40.91
C ALA A 34 -4.11 -19.59 -42.28
N ARG A 35 -5.43 -19.39 -42.37
CA ARG A 35 -6.19 -19.48 -43.62
C ARG A 35 -5.84 -18.36 -44.60
N GLN A 36 -5.74 -17.11 -44.14
CA GLN A 36 -5.33 -15.96 -44.95
C GLN A 36 -3.93 -16.13 -45.51
N LYS A 37 -2.98 -16.66 -44.72
CA LYS A 37 -1.61 -16.97 -45.20
C LYS A 37 -1.61 -18.02 -46.31
N LEU A 38 -2.47 -19.04 -46.20
CA LEU A 38 -2.59 -20.09 -47.21
C LEU A 38 -3.25 -19.58 -48.51
N GLU A 39 -4.34 -18.82 -48.38
CA GLU A 39 -5.07 -18.22 -49.51
C GLU A 39 -4.20 -17.18 -50.25
N MET A 40 -3.48 -16.32 -49.51
CA MET A 40 -2.54 -15.36 -50.09
C MET A 40 -1.37 -16.05 -50.81
N ALA A 41 -0.82 -17.15 -50.27
CA ALA A 41 0.23 -17.91 -50.95
C ALA A 41 -0.23 -18.54 -52.27
N GLN A 42 -1.51 -18.95 -52.36
CA GLN A 42 -2.11 -19.45 -53.60
C GLN A 42 -2.34 -18.32 -54.62
N ASP A 43 -2.83 -17.17 -54.15
CA ASP A 43 -3.03 -15.99 -54.97
C ASP A 43 -1.73 -15.40 -55.50
N LEU A 44 -0.64 -15.39 -54.71
CA LEU A 44 0.68 -14.95 -55.16
C LEU A 44 1.26 -15.86 -56.24
N ARG A 45 1.08 -17.19 -56.14
CA ARG A 45 1.48 -18.14 -57.19
C ARG A 45 0.69 -17.93 -58.48
N LYS A 46 -0.61 -17.65 -58.36
CA LYS A 46 -1.48 -17.35 -59.50
C LYS A 46 -1.12 -16.01 -60.14
N ALA A 47 -0.83 -14.97 -59.36
CA ALA A 47 -0.37 -13.67 -59.84
C ALA A 47 0.97 -13.79 -60.58
N ALA A 48 1.93 -14.56 -60.06
CA ALA A 48 3.18 -14.86 -60.73
C ALA A 48 2.98 -15.60 -62.07
N SER A 49 2.04 -16.56 -62.13
CA SER A 49 1.72 -17.28 -63.38
C SER A 49 1.06 -16.41 -64.45
N LEU A 50 0.38 -15.33 -64.04
CA LEU A 50 -0.29 -14.37 -64.91
C LEU A 50 0.57 -13.13 -65.20
N GLN A 51 1.83 -13.10 -64.73
CA GLN A 51 2.75 -11.96 -64.84
C GLN A 51 2.14 -10.65 -64.31
N LEU A 52 1.26 -10.75 -63.31
CA LEU A 52 0.68 -9.57 -62.69
C LEU A 52 1.73 -8.93 -61.77
N PRO A 53 1.90 -7.61 -61.84
CA PRO A 53 2.90 -6.94 -61.03
C PRO A 53 2.47 -6.96 -59.56
N LEU A 54 3.31 -7.53 -58.70
CA LEU A 54 2.99 -7.66 -57.26
C LEU A 54 3.12 -6.33 -56.51
N LEU A 55 3.97 -5.46 -57.04
CA LEU A 55 4.22 -4.12 -56.60
C LEU A 55 4.38 -3.26 -57.85
N LEU A 56 3.64 -2.16 -57.93
CA LEU A 56 3.75 -1.18 -58.99
C LEU A 56 4.03 0.17 -58.39
N GLU A 57 4.95 0.90 -59.00
CA GLU A 57 5.17 2.31 -58.74
C GLU A 57 4.97 3.08 -60.04
N GLN A 58 3.90 3.88 -60.12
CA GLN A 58 3.57 4.64 -61.32
C GLN A 58 2.97 5.99 -60.91
N ASN A 59 3.53 7.09 -61.43
CA ASN A 59 3.13 8.46 -61.09
C ASN A 59 3.14 8.76 -59.57
N GLY A 60 4.15 8.27 -58.84
CA GLY A 60 4.28 8.49 -57.39
C GLY A 60 3.29 7.70 -56.51
N ARG A 61 2.59 6.71 -57.08
CA ARG A 61 1.69 5.81 -56.34
C ARG A 61 2.29 4.42 -56.19
N LEU A 62 2.34 3.93 -54.95
CA LEU A 62 2.60 2.53 -54.63
C LEU A 62 1.28 1.74 -54.72
N ILE A 63 1.25 0.70 -55.55
CA ILE A 63 0.08 -0.14 -55.80
C ILE A 63 0.50 -1.60 -55.53
N GLU A 64 -0.04 -2.20 -54.47
CA GLU A 64 0.33 -3.55 -54.01
C GLU A 64 -0.76 -4.58 -54.36
N PHE A 65 -0.36 -5.74 -54.89
CA PHE A 65 -1.28 -6.85 -55.18
C PHE A 65 -1.80 -7.52 -53.89
N ALA A 66 -3.13 -7.61 -53.74
CA ALA A 66 -3.83 -8.02 -52.52
C ALA A 66 -4.65 -9.32 -52.66
N GLY A 67 -4.43 -10.08 -53.74
CA GLY A 67 -5.13 -11.34 -54.01
C GLY A 67 -6.15 -11.28 -55.16
N PHE A 68 -6.94 -12.34 -55.31
CA PHE A 68 -8.00 -12.41 -56.33
C PHE A 68 -9.39 -12.38 -55.70
N LEU A 69 -10.28 -11.52 -56.22
CA LEU A 69 -11.70 -11.55 -55.91
C LEU A 69 -12.49 -11.90 -57.18
N ASN A 70 -13.25 -13.01 -57.14
CA ASN A 70 -14.01 -13.50 -58.30
C ASN A 70 -13.17 -13.69 -59.58
N GLY A 71 -11.89 -14.06 -59.42
CA GLY A 71 -10.96 -14.25 -60.53
C GLY A 71 -10.29 -12.97 -61.05
N PHE A 72 -10.66 -11.80 -60.55
CA PHE A 72 -10.00 -10.52 -60.88
C PHE A 72 -8.89 -10.17 -59.87
N PRO A 73 -7.75 -9.63 -60.32
CA PRO A 73 -6.68 -9.20 -59.42
C PRO A 73 -7.09 -7.94 -58.65
N ARG A 74 -6.88 -7.95 -57.33
CA ARG A 74 -7.16 -6.84 -56.43
C ARG A 74 -5.85 -6.15 -56.07
N TYR A 75 -5.86 -4.82 -56.05
CA TYR A 75 -4.71 -4.02 -55.65
C TYR A 75 -5.10 -3.06 -54.52
N ARG A 76 -4.16 -2.76 -53.63
CA ARG A 76 -4.25 -1.71 -52.60
C ARG A 76 -3.69 -0.42 -53.16
N ILE A 77 -4.35 0.70 -52.83
CA ILE A 77 -3.87 2.07 -53.06
C ILE A 77 -4.00 2.86 -51.75
N THR A 78 -3.14 3.86 -51.57
CA THR A 78 -2.97 4.64 -50.34
C THR A 78 -3.91 5.86 -50.30
N SER A 79 -4.46 6.21 -49.13
CA SER A 79 -5.48 7.27 -48.97
C SER A 79 -5.31 8.11 -47.69
N ASN A 80 -5.73 9.40 -47.66
CA ASN A 80 -5.76 10.18 -46.40
C ASN A 80 -6.63 9.49 -45.33
N LEU A 81 -7.66 8.75 -45.74
CA LEU A 81 -8.43 7.89 -44.84
C LEU A 81 -7.55 6.80 -44.17
N THR A 82 -6.62 6.20 -44.91
CA THR A 82 -5.63 5.24 -44.38
C THR A 82 -4.64 5.90 -43.42
N ALA A 83 -4.21 7.14 -43.70
CA ALA A 83 -3.41 7.92 -42.77
C ALA A 83 -4.17 8.19 -41.46
N ALA A 84 -5.47 8.51 -41.54
CA ALA A 84 -6.33 8.68 -40.36
C ALA A 84 -6.51 7.39 -39.55
N HIS A 85 -6.49 6.21 -40.19
CA HIS A 85 -6.46 4.92 -39.49
C HIS A 85 -5.10 4.69 -38.82
N THR A 86 -4.01 5.02 -39.51
CA THR A 86 -2.64 4.87 -39.01
C THR A 86 -2.46 5.62 -37.69
N THR A 87 -2.86 6.89 -37.62
CA THR A 87 -2.73 7.73 -36.42
C THR A 87 -3.91 7.64 -35.45
N SER A 88 -4.79 6.65 -35.64
CA SER A 88 -6.02 6.48 -34.83
C SER A 88 -6.85 7.77 -34.71
N THR A 89 -6.96 8.52 -35.81
CA THR A 89 -7.71 9.78 -35.92
C THR A 89 -9.15 9.54 -36.37
N SER A 90 -9.38 8.61 -37.29
CA SER A 90 -10.74 8.30 -37.75
C SER A 90 -11.74 7.89 -36.66
N PRO A 91 -11.34 7.20 -35.55
CA PRO A 91 -12.28 6.85 -34.49
C PRO A 91 -12.89 8.04 -33.75
N VAL A 92 -12.20 9.19 -33.70
CA VAL A 92 -12.70 10.38 -32.99
C VAL A 92 -13.59 11.28 -33.85
N TRP A 93 -13.63 11.05 -35.17
CA TRP A 93 -14.49 11.80 -36.08
C TRP A 93 -15.99 11.63 -35.77
N ASN A 94 -16.82 12.52 -36.35
CA ASN A 94 -18.27 12.34 -36.39
C ASN A 94 -18.68 10.93 -36.88
N GLY A 95 -19.41 10.21 -36.03
CA GLY A 95 -19.83 8.82 -36.26
C GLY A 95 -18.74 7.77 -36.07
N GLY A 96 -17.55 8.16 -35.59
CA GLY A 96 -16.43 7.27 -35.29
C GLY A 96 -16.64 6.47 -33.99
N SER A 97 -15.85 5.40 -33.82
CA SER A 97 -16.04 4.45 -32.72
C SER A 97 -15.70 4.99 -31.32
N ALA A 98 -14.99 6.12 -31.21
CA ALA A 98 -14.75 6.78 -29.92
C ALA A 98 -15.95 7.64 -29.45
N GLY A 99 -16.93 7.91 -30.33
CA GLY A 99 -18.16 8.64 -29.96
C GLY A 99 -17.99 10.14 -29.67
N LEU A 100 -16.79 10.71 -29.86
CA LEU A 100 -16.50 12.11 -29.55
C LEU A 100 -17.01 13.11 -30.60
N ASN A 101 -17.25 12.63 -31.83
CA ASN A 101 -17.78 13.39 -32.95
C ASN A 101 -17.01 14.66 -33.34
N LEU A 102 -15.68 14.60 -33.28
CA LEU A 102 -14.78 15.70 -33.58
C LEU A 102 -14.68 15.95 -35.10
N SER A 103 -14.37 17.18 -35.47
CA SER A 103 -14.29 17.64 -36.86
C SER A 103 -13.26 18.74 -37.11
N GLY A 104 -12.70 19.34 -36.06
CA GLY A 104 -11.85 20.53 -36.09
C GLY A 104 -12.66 21.83 -36.17
N ASN A 105 -13.97 21.80 -35.92
CA ASN A 105 -14.80 22.99 -35.97
C ASN A 105 -14.35 24.01 -34.90
N GLY A 106 -14.28 25.29 -35.27
CA GLY A 106 -13.80 26.35 -34.38
C GLY A 106 -12.29 26.31 -34.11
N VAL A 107 -11.53 25.49 -34.83
CA VAL A 107 -10.06 25.45 -34.78
C VAL A 107 -9.48 26.15 -36.00
N ILE A 108 -8.48 27.01 -35.75
CA ILE A 108 -7.72 27.72 -36.77
C ILE A 108 -6.32 27.10 -36.83
N LEU A 109 -5.98 26.54 -37.98
CA LEU A 109 -4.67 25.97 -38.28
C LEU A 109 -3.89 26.92 -39.21
N GLY A 110 -2.57 26.82 -39.25
CA GLY A 110 -1.71 27.53 -40.20
C GLY A 110 -0.87 26.57 -41.04
N ILE A 111 -0.55 26.96 -42.28
CA ILE A 111 0.41 26.28 -43.14
C ILE A 111 1.40 27.28 -43.74
N TRP A 112 2.69 26.95 -43.66
CA TRP A 112 3.78 27.58 -44.39
C TRP A 112 4.42 26.57 -45.33
N ASP A 113 4.57 26.96 -46.61
CA ASP A 113 5.02 26.06 -47.68
C ASP A 113 5.65 26.87 -48.85
N GLY A 114 5.97 26.24 -49.98
CA GLY A 114 6.61 26.92 -51.13
C GLY A 114 5.72 27.90 -51.90
N GLY A 115 4.49 28.11 -51.44
CA GLY A 115 3.50 29.01 -52.03
C GLY A 115 2.10 28.73 -51.46
N PRO A 116 1.10 29.57 -51.79
CA PRO A 116 -0.23 29.45 -51.22
C PRO A 116 -0.99 28.22 -51.73
N VAL A 117 -1.94 27.77 -50.92
CA VAL A 117 -2.91 26.72 -51.24
C VAL A 117 -3.86 27.16 -52.36
N ARG A 118 -4.30 26.22 -53.19
CA ARG A 118 -5.38 26.45 -54.16
C ARG A 118 -6.74 26.56 -53.46
N THR A 119 -7.05 27.75 -52.93
CA THR A 119 -8.25 28.00 -52.10
C THR A 119 -9.59 27.64 -52.77
N THR A 120 -9.64 27.62 -54.11
CA THR A 120 -10.83 27.28 -54.89
C THR A 120 -11.11 25.77 -54.98
N HIS A 121 -10.17 24.91 -54.57
CA HIS A 121 -10.36 23.47 -54.60
C HIS A 121 -11.62 23.08 -53.80
N GLN A 122 -12.42 22.15 -54.36
CA GLN A 122 -13.75 21.83 -53.84
C GLN A 122 -13.75 21.44 -52.36
N GLU A 123 -12.68 20.80 -51.90
CA GLU A 123 -12.50 20.34 -50.53
C GLU A 123 -12.55 21.45 -49.47
N TYR A 124 -12.22 22.70 -49.82
CA TYR A 124 -12.02 23.78 -48.85
C TYR A 124 -13.26 24.64 -48.60
N ALA A 125 -14.12 24.83 -49.60
CA ALA A 125 -15.37 25.60 -49.47
C ALA A 125 -15.23 26.97 -48.75
N GLY A 126 -14.14 27.70 -49.01
CA GLY A 126 -13.86 29.02 -48.41
C GLY A 126 -13.19 29.00 -47.02
N ARG A 127 -12.81 27.82 -46.50
CA ARG A 127 -12.14 27.69 -45.18
C ARG A 127 -10.63 27.98 -45.20
N VAL A 128 -10.05 28.23 -46.38
CA VAL A 128 -8.63 28.59 -46.52
C VAL A 128 -8.52 30.07 -46.85
N THR A 129 -7.72 30.79 -46.06
CA THR A 129 -7.42 32.22 -46.27
C THR A 129 -5.94 32.39 -46.53
N ILE A 130 -5.59 33.02 -47.66
CA ILE A 130 -4.20 33.45 -47.93
C ILE A 130 -3.96 34.74 -47.17
N THR A 131 -2.89 34.81 -46.38
CA THR A 131 -2.67 35.90 -45.40
C THR A 131 -1.47 36.78 -45.71
N ASP A 132 -0.51 36.30 -46.50
CA ASP A 132 0.73 37.00 -46.90
C ASP A 132 0.62 37.75 -48.26
N GLY A 133 -0.52 37.63 -48.94
CA GLY A 133 -0.76 38.26 -50.25
C GLY A 133 -0.08 37.58 -51.44
N THR A 134 0.48 36.38 -51.27
CA THR A 134 1.11 35.60 -52.33
C THR A 134 0.06 35.04 -53.31
N SER A 135 0.46 34.80 -54.57
CA SER A 135 -0.47 34.40 -55.64
C SER A 135 -0.05 33.17 -56.45
N ASN A 136 1.20 32.70 -56.30
CA ASN A 136 1.73 31.56 -57.05
C ASN A 136 1.36 30.23 -56.39
N ILE A 137 0.18 29.72 -56.72
CA ILE A 137 -0.38 28.48 -56.13
C ILE A 137 0.62 27.32 -56.15
N SER A 138 0.87 26.73 -54.98
CA SER A 138 1.75 25.57 -54.81
C SER A 138 0.97 24.25 -54.84
N ASN A 139 1.45 23.30 -55.64
CA ASN A 139 0.91 21.94 -55.64
C ASN A 139 1.17 21.22 -54.31
N HIS A 140 2.36 21.43 -53.75
CA HIS A 140 2.77 20.84 -52.50
C HIS A 140 1.90 21.36 -51.34
N ALA A 141 1.76 22.69 -51.23
CA ALA A 141 0.89 23.33 -50.22
C ALA A 141 -0.56 22.85 -50.31
N THR A 142 -1.10 22.71 -51.53
CA THR A 142 -2.48 22.22 -51.74
C THR A 142 -2.64 20.76 -51.29
N HIS A 143 -1.61 19.93 -51.43
CA HIS A 143 -1.62 18.56 -50.93
C HIS A 143 -1.58 18.50 -49.40
N VAL A 144 -0.64 19.23 -48.80
CA VAL A 144 -0.48 19.39 -47.35
C VAL A 144 -1.78 19.90 -46.70
N ALA A 145 -2.36 20.98 -47.24
CA ALA A 145 -3.61 21.55 -46.74
C ALA A 145 -4.81 20.59 -46.87
N GLY A 146 -4.85 19.78 -47.92
CA GLY A 146 -5.88 18.74 -48.05
C GLY A 146 -5.78 17.68 -46.95
N THR A 147 -4.57 17.24 -46.62
CA THR A 147 -4.34 16.27 -45.53
C THR A 147 -4.75 16.84 -44.17
N MET A 148 -4.55 18.15 -43.96
CA MET A 148 -5.00 18.82 -42.74
C MET A 148 -6.52 18.97 -42.67
N ILE A 149 -7.16 19.57 -43.69
CA ILE A 149 -8.53 20.10 -43.56
C ILE A 149 -9.52 19.78 -44.69
N ALA A 150 -9.20 18.90 -45.64
CA ALA A 150 -10.15 18.55 -46.70
C ALA A 150 -11.49 18.04 -46.11
N SER A 151 -12.61 18.57 -46.60
CA SER A 151 -13.94 18.25 -46.06
C SER A 151 -14.35 16.79 -46.27
N GLY A 152 -13.72 16.11 -47.23
CA GLY A 152 -14.01 14.73 -47.61
C GLY A 152 -15.10 14.65 -48.69
N ILE A 153 -15.13 15.61 -49.62
CA ILE A 153 -15.97 15.49 -50.83
C ILE A 153 -15.57 14.23 -51.60
N ASP A 154 -14.26 14.01 -51.75
CA ASP A 154 -13.72 12.66 -51.97
C ASP A 154 -13.42 12.05 -50.60
N ALA A 155 -14.18 11.01 -50.23
CA ALA A 155 -14.07 10.34 -48.94
C ALA A 155 -12.65 9.78 -48.67
N LEU A 156 -11.90 9.44 -49.71
CA LEU A 156 -10.52 8.94 -49.57
C LEU A 156 -9.50 10.06 -49.32
N ALA A 157 -9.83 11.30 -49.67
CA ALA A 157 -8.98 12.47 -49.50
C ALA A 157 -9.29 13.27 -48.23
N LYS A 158 -10.31 12.87 -47.47
CA LYS A 158 -10.76 13.56 -46.25
C LYS A 158 -9.59 13.87 -45.31
N GLY A 159 -9.44 15.14 -44.95
CA GLY A 159 -8.40 15.59 -44.04
C GLY A 159 -8.69 15.24 -42.59
N MET A 160 -7.68 15.36 -41.74
CA MET A 160 -7.79 15.01 -40.31
C MET A 160 -8.78 15.91 -39.56
N SER A 161 -8.79 17.22 -39.84
CA SER A 161 -9.71 18.22 -39.27
C SER A 161 -10.62 18.81 -40.36
N PRO A 162 -11.63 18.05 -40.84
CA PRO A 162 -12.41 18.37 -42.03
C PRO A 162 -13.26 19.66 -41.95
N GLN A 163 -13.47 20.23 -40.76
CA GLN A 163 -14.20 21.49 -40.54
C GLN A 163 -13.32 22.63 -39.99
N ALA A 164 -12.01 22.41 -39.80
CA ALA A 164 -11.10 23.48 -39.40
C ALA A 164 -10.95 24.54 -40.50
N THR A 165 -10.51 25.73 -40.09
CA THR A 165 -10.07 26.80 -40.99
C THR A 165 -8.55 26.85 -41.06
N LEU A 166 -8.01 27.38 -42.16
CA LEU A 166 -6.58 27.36 -42.44
C LEU A 166 -6.08 28.72 -42.94
N PHE A 167 -5.07 29.27 -42.28
CA PHE A 167 -4.24 30.35 -42.82
C PHE A 167 -3.13 29.74 -43.69
N SER A 168 -2.97 30.26 -44.91
CA SER A 168 -2.00 29.77 -45.88
C SER A 168 -1.01 30.86 -46.24
N ASN A 169 0.27 30.53 -46.09
CA ASN A 169 1.39 31.42 -46.41
C ASN A 169 2.50 30.67 -47.16
N ASN A 170 3.36 31.42 -47.83
CA ASN A 170 4.65 30.96 -48.28
C ASN A 170 5.67 31.00 -47.13
N TRP A 171 6.84 30.40 -47.30
CA TRP A 171 7.87 30.31 -46.26
C TRP A 171 8.79 31.54 -46.14
N ASP A 172 8.55 32.63 -46.87
CA ASP A 172 9.55 33.70 -47.03
C ASP A 172 9.68 34.62 -45.78
N ASP A 173 8.61 34.76 -44.98
CA ASP A 173 8.57 35.58 -43.73
C ASP A 173 7.93 34.81 -42.56
N ASP A 174 8.12 33.49 -42.51
CA ASP A 174 7.47 32.56 -41.61
C ASP A 174 7.49 32.96 -40.12
N ASN A 175 8.65 33.38 -39.61
CA ASN A 175 8.84 33.75 -38.21
C ASN A 175 7.96 34.93 -37.79
N SER A 176 7.93 35.99 -38.60
CA SER A 176 7.13 37.19 -38.36
C SER A 176 5.63 36.88 -38.48
N GLU A 177 5.26 36.10 -39.49
CA GLU A 177 3.87 35.74 -39.74
C GLU A 177 3.29 34.81 -38.68
N MET A 178 4.05 33.79 -38.23
CA MET A 178 3.67 32.93 -37.11
C MET A 178 3.35 33.77 -35.87
N ALA A 179 4.28 34.64 -35.48
CA ALA A 179 4.11 35.51 -34.30
C ALA A 179 2.85 36.39 -34.40
N ASN A 180 2.53 36.91 -35.59
CA ASN A 180 1.33 37.72 -35.81
C ASN A 180 0.03 36.89 -35.85
N MET A 181 0.05 35.67 -36.39
CA MET A 181 -1.15 34.86 -36.59
C MET A 181 -1.66 34.21 -35.31
N VAL A 182 -0.80 33.96 -34.32
CA VAL A 182 -1.24 33.53 -32.99
C VAL A 182 -2.18 34.56 -32.37
N LEU A 183 -1.93 35.87 -32.58
CA LEU A 183 -2.82 36.95 -32.10
C LEU A 183 -4.23 36.89 -32.71
N ASN A 184 -4.39 36.19 -33.84
CA ASN A 184 -5.66 35.97 -34.52
C ASN A 184 -6.29 34.61 -34.17
N GLY A 185 -5.83 33.95 -33.10
CA GLY A 185 -6.43 32.73 -32.55
C GLY A 185 -5.97 31.42 -33.20
N MET A 186 -4.89 31.44 -33.99
CA MET A 186 -4.26 30.23 -34.53
C MET A 186 -3.65 29.40 -33.39
N SER A 187 -3.97 28.11 -33.34
CA SER A 187 -3.52 27.22 -32.25
C SER A 187 -2.41 26.26 -32.67
N ILE A 188 -2.30 25.95 -33.97
CA ILE A 188 -1.31 25.01 -34.49
C ILE A 188 -0.86 25.48 -35.87
N SER A 189 0.43 25.39 -36.18
CA SER A 189 0.95 25.57 -37.54
C SER A 189 1.67 24.33 -38.04
N ASN A 190 1.69 24.17 -39.37
CA ASN A 190 2.39 23.10 -40.05
C ASN A 190 3.49 23.66 -40.97
N HIS A 191 4.70 23.11 -40.83
CA HIS A 191 5.87 23.51 -41.60
C HIS A 191 6.48 22.29 -42.31
N SER A 192 6.12 22.12 -43.58
CA SER A 192 6.50 20.96 -44.41
C SER A 192 7.67 21.26 -45.37
N TYR A 193 8.57 22.17 -44.98
CA TYR A 193 9.76 22.60 -45.74
C TYR A 193 11.03 22.56 -44.88
N GLY A 194 12.17 22.84 -45.50
CA GLY A 194 13.47 22.97 -44.84
C GLY A 194 14.53 23.46 -45.84
N PHE A 195 15.74 23.71 -45.34
CA PHE A 195 16.88 23.99 -46.22
C PHE A 195 17.43 22.70 -46.82
N ILE A 196 17.94 22.80 -48.05
CA ILE A 196 18.72 21.70 -48.65
C ILE A 196 19.97 21.52 -47.78
N SER A 197 20.17 20.30 -47.29
CA SER A 197 21.26 19.95 -46.35
C SER A 197 21.99 18.73 -46.90
N GLY A 198 23.31 18.67 -46.76
CA GLY A 198 24.08 17.50 -47.20
C GLY A 198 24.07 17.31 -48.72
N TRP A 199 23.63 16.13 -49.19
CA TRP A 199 23.58 15.78 -50.60
C TRP A 199 22.28 16.22 -51.27
N TYR A 200 22.38 16.67 -52.52
CA TYR A 200 21.22 16.87 -53.38
C TYR A 200 21.53 16.50 -54.82
N TYR A 201 20.63 15.77 -55.48
CA TYR A 201 20.84 15.35 -56.86
C TYR A 201 20.29 16.37 -57.88
N ASN A 202 21.10 16.68 -58.88
CA ASN A 202 20.70 17.45 -60.07
C ASN A 202 20.19 18.88 -59.77
N PHE A 203 20.66 19.50 -58.68
CA PHE A 203 20.35 20.90 -58.35
C PHE A 203 20.63 21.86 -59.51
N ARG A 204 21.70 21.62 -60.27
CA ARG A 204 22.15 22.48 -61.38
C ARG A 204 21.62 22.05 -62.75
N GLY A 205 20.77 21.01 -62.83
CA GLY A 205 20.23 20.50 -64.10
C GLY A 205 21.24 19.75 -64.99
N ASP A 206 22.41 19.39 -64.46
CA ASP A 206 23.51 18.74 -65.20
C ASP A 206 23.71 17.26 -64.84
N SER A 207 22.73 16.65 -64.17
CA SER A 207 22.72 15.24 -63.73
C SER A 207 23.90 14.89 -62.81
N LYS A 208 24.33 15.84 -61.97
CA LYS A 208 25.37 15.62 -60.94
C LYS A 208 24.82 15.82 -59.54
N TRP A 209 25.47 15.15 -58.59
CA TRP A 209 25.29 15.44 -57.18
C TRP A 209 25.90 16.79 -56.83
N VAL A 210 25.31 17.46 -55.84
CA VAL A 210 25.83 18.65 -55.18
C VAL A 210 25.92 18.36 -53.69
N TRP A 211 27.04 18.72 -53.08
CA TRP A 211 27.23 18.71 -51.63
C TRP A 211 27.08 20.14 -51.10
N PHE A 212 26.09 20.34 -50.23
CA PHE A 212 25.76 21.63 -49.61
C PHE A 212 26.44 21.85 -48.27
N GLY A 213 26.92 20.79 -47.61
CA GLY A 213 27.59 20.90 -46.33
C GLY A 213 28.88 21.74 -46.41
N ASP A 214 29.06 22.63 -45.43
CA ASP A 214 30.24 23.50 -45.36
C ASP A 214 31.49 22.68 -45.02
N THR A 215 32.32 22.45 -46.03
CA THR A 215 33.56 21.68 -45.90
C THR A 215 34.63 22.32 -45.01
N THR A 216 34.46 23.58 -44.61
CA THR A 216 35.33 24.24 -43.63
C THR A 216 34.97 23.86 -42.19
N LEU A 217 33.72 23.45 -41.94
CA LEU A 217 33.24 22.94 -40.65
C LEU A 217 33.42 21.43 -40.57
N SER A 218 32.99 20.70 -41.61
CA SER A 218 33.14 19.26 -41.70
C SER A 218 33.24 18.77 -43.14
N THR A 219 34.22 17.90 -43.39
CA THR A 219 34.39 17.30 -44.72
C THR A 219 33.46 16.11 -44.98
N THR A 220 32.81 15.60 -43.93
CA THR A 220 32.07 14.32 -43.94
C THR A 220 30.58 14.47 -43.66
N GLU A 221 30.15 15.61 -43.16
CA GLU A 221 28.79 15.84 -42.69
C GLU A 221 28.42 17.31 -42.83
N ASP A 222 27.14 17.58 -43.07
CA ASP A 222 26.63 18.95 -43.00
C ASP A 222 26.39 19.31 -41.53
N TYR A 223 26.95 20.44 -41.09
CA TYR A 223 26.72 20.97 -39.74
C TYR A 223 25.24 21.23 -39.45
N GLY A 224 24.40 21.42 -40.46
CA GLY A 224 22.97 21.62 -40.25
C GLY A 224 22.21 20.42 -39.68
N PHE A 225 22.73 19.20 -39.83
CA PHE A 225 22.12 18.02 -39.23
C PHE A 225 22.35 18.02 -37.72
N GLY A 226 21.28 17.83 -36.95
CA GLY A 226 21.34 17.80 -35.49
C GLY A 226 21.52 19.16 -34.81
N ALA A 227 22.10 20.16 -35.49
CA ALA A 227 22.51 21.41 -34.86
C ALA A 227 21.36 22.34 -34.46
N TYR A 228 21.41 22.77 -33.19
CA TYR A 228 20.60 23.88 -32.69
C TYR A 228 21.21 25.21 -33.13
N THR A 229 20.54 25.89 -34.05
CA THR A 229 21.04 27.11 -34.69
C THR A 229 20.15 28.30 -34.37
N TRP A 230 20.46 29.47 -34.93
CA TRP A 230 19.62 30.66 -34.82
C TRP A 230 18.18 30.39 -35.28
N ASP A 231 18.02 29.58 -36.34
CA ASP A 231 16.73 29.13 -36.84
C ASP A 231 15.91 28.35 -35.79
N SER A 232 16.56 27.42 -35.07
CA SER A 232 15.94 26.65 -33.98
C SER A 232 15.61 27.54 -32.77
N GLU A 233 16.50 28.47 -32.43
CA GLU A 233 16.34 29.43 -31.35
C GLU A 233 15.15 30.37 -31.58
N GLN A 234 14.97 30.89 -32.80
CA GLN A 234 13.84 31.75 -33.13
C GLN A 234 12.51 31.03 -32.94
N TRP A 235 12.40 29.75 -33.31
CA TRP A 235 11.18 28.96 -33.11
C TRP A 235 10.92 28.65 -31.64
N ASP A 236 11.96 28.36 -30.86
CA ASP A 236 11.83 28.24 -29.41
C ASP A 236 11.38 29.56 -28.77
N SER A 237 11.91 30.69 -29.23
CA SER A 237 11.51 32.04 -28.81
C SER A 237 10.04 32.32 -29.12
N ILE A 238 9.56 32.01 -30.32
CA ILE A 238 8.13 32.16 -30.69
C ILE A 238 7.26 31.30 -29.79
N ALA A 239 7.59 30.01 -29.63
CA ALA A 239 6.83 29.09 -28.79
C ALA A 239 6.85 29.49 -27.30
N PHE A 240 7.97 30.04 -26.81
CA PHE A 240 8.10 30.53 -25.44
C PHE A 240 7.21 31.75 -25.17
N LEU A 241 7.07 32.64 -26.15
CA LEU A 241 6.20 33.82 -26.07
C LEU A 241 4.71 33.49 -26.31
N ALA A 242 4.44 32.42 -27.08
CA ALA A 242 3.09 31.96 -27.45
C ALA A 242 2.80 30.57 -26.87
N GLN A 243 2.62 30.49 -25.54
CA GLN A 243 2.54 29.21 -24.82
C GLN A 243 1.32 28.35 -25.14
N ASP A 244 0.32 28.85 -25.88
CA ASP A 244 -0.87 28.14 -26.35
C ASP A 244 -0.87 27.84 -27.85
N TYR A 245 0.31 27.95 -28.48
CA TYR A 245 0.52 27.72 -29.90
C TYR A 245 1.59 26.64 -30.14
N LEU A 246 1.21 25.57 -30.86
CA LEU A 246 2.13 24.48 -31.19
C LEU A 246 2.62 24.56 -32.64
N ILE A 247 3.93 24.72 -32.82
CA ILE A 247 4.59 24.64 -34.13
C ILE A 247 4.85 23.15 -34.44
N VAL A 248 4.38 22.67 -35.60
CA VAL A 248 4.61 21.29 -36.07
C VAL A 248 5.52 21.29 -37.29
N LYS A 249 6.59 20.50 -37.23
CA LYS A 249 7.67 20.49 -38.23
C LYS A 249 7.92 19.09 -38.78
N SER A 250 8.03 18.99 -40.11
CA SER A 250 8.55 17.78 -40.75
C SER A 250 10.02 17.50 -40.41
N ALA A 251 10.38 16.23 -40.16
CA ALA A 251 11.73 15.84 -39.74
C ALA A 251 12.82 15.94 -40.84
N GLY A 252 12.44 16.03 -42.12
CA GLY A 252 13.37 16.02 -43.25
C GLY A 252 13.34 14.69 -44.01
N ASN A 253 13.79 14.72 -45.27
CA ASN A 253 13.77 13.55 -46.18
C ASN A 253 15.17 13.09 -46.58
N ASP A 254 16.20 13.62 -45.92
CA ASP A 254 17.60 13.50 -46.34
C ASP A 254 18.21 12.13 -46.00
N ARG A 255 17.54 11.29 -45.20
CA ARG A 255 18.11 10.02 -44.72
C ARG A 255 18.50 9.09 -45.88
N GLY A 256 19.80 8.80 -45.96
CA GLY A 256 20.37 7.93 -46.99
C GLY A 256 20.51 8.57 -48.36
N GLU A 257 20.33 9.90 -48.48
CA GLU A 257 20.63 10.66 -49.69
C GLU A 257 22.13 10.71 -49.98
N GLY A 258 22.45 10.78 -51.26
CA GLY A 258 23.82 10.82 -51.76
C GLY A 258 24.17 9.72 -52.76
N PRO A 259 25.35 9.81 -53.40
CA PRO A 259 25.73 8.91 -54.47
C PRO A 259 25.83 7.46 -54.01
N ALA A 260 25.15 6.56 -54.73
CA ALA A 260 25.09 5.15 -54.34
C ALA A 260 26.40 4.38 -54.50
N THR A 261 27.25 4.85 -55.40
CA THR A 261 28.62 4.37 -55.61
C THR A 261 29.51 5.60 -55.60
N GLN A 262 30.64 5.55 -54.91
CA GLN A 262 31.62 6.63 -54.82
C GLN A 262 33.04 6.08 -55.04
N PRO A 263 34.00 6.90 -55.49
CA PRO A 263 33.91 8.35 -55.74
C PRO A 263 33.08 8.70 -56.99
N VAL A 264 32.40 9.85 -56.95
CA VAL A 264 31.72 10.45 -58.12
C VAL A 264 32.10 11.91 -58.23
N SER A 265 32.12 12.42 -59.47
CA SER A 265 32.24 13.86 -59.70
C SER A 265 30.95 14.57 -59.25
N HIS A 266 31.07 15.49 -58.29
CA HIS A 266 29.98 16.27 -57.71
C HIS A 266 30.41 17.73 -57.51
N TRP A 267 29.44 18.63 -57.44
CA TRP A 267 29.71 20.03 -57.08
C TRP A 267 29.78 20.19 -55.57
N LEU A 268 30.59 21.13 -55.10
CA LEU A 268 30.52 21.68 -53.75
C LEU A 268 30.83 23.16 -53.78
N TRP A 269 30.38 23.88 -52.76
CA TRP A 269 30.73 25.28 -52.58
C TRP A 269 32.11 25.39 -51.91
N ASN A 270 33.02 26.18 -52.49
CA ASN A 270 34.32 26.45 -51.90
C ASN A 270 34.73 27.89 -52.16
N GLY A 271 34.89 28.68 -51.09
CA GLY A 271 35.50 30.02 -51.17
C GLY A 271 34.77 31.03 -52.07
N GLY A 272 33.46 30.88 -52.26
CA GLY A 272 32.66 31.79 -53.09
C GLY A 272 32.27 31.26 -54.47
N ASP A 273 32.73 30.06 -54.84
CA ASP A 273 32.45 29.45 -56.14
C ASP A 273 32.01 27.97 -56.01
N TRP A 274 31.24 27.50 -56.99
CA TRP A 274 30.95 26.08 -57.16
C TRP A 274 32.12 25.38 -57.86
N VAL A 275 32.73 24.40 -57.19
CA VAL A 275 33.86 23.63 -57.72
C VAL A 275 33.51 22.14 -57.82
N LEU A 276 34.09 21.45 -58.81
CA LEU A 276 33.95 20.00 -58.91
C LEU A 276 34.92 19.30 -57.95
N SER A 277 34.39 18.36 -57.19
CA SER A 277 35.10 17.46 -56.31
C SER A 277 34.83 15.99 -56.69
N SER A 278 35.72 15.11 -56.24
CA SER A 278 35.52 13.66 -56.25
C SER A 278 35.80 13.01 -54.90
N ALA A 279 36.01 13.82 -53.85
CA ALA A 279 36.25 13.32 -52.51
C ALA A 279 35.03 12.56 -51.99
N VAL A 280 35.25 11.37 -51.45
CA VAL A 280 34.20 10.52 -50.90
C VAL A 280 33.61 11.19 -49.65
N ARG A 281 32.27 11.23 -49.56
CA ARG A 281 31.58 11.65 -48.33
C ARG A 281 30.50 10.62 -48.00
N PRO A 282 30.24 10.35 -46.72
CA PRO A 282 29.08 9.56 -46.30
C PRO A 282 27.79 10.02 -46.98
N ARG A 283 26.85 9.10 -47.15
CA ARG A 283 25.46 9.48 -47.41
C ARG A 283 24.91 10.16 -46.16
N ASP A 284 23.89 10.99 -46.33
CA ASP A 284 23.29 11.71 -45.23
C ASP A 284 22.68 10.75 -44.21
N GLY A 285 22.95 11.00 -42.93
CA GLY A 285 22.71 10.08 -41.83
C GLY A 285 23.68 8.88 -41.72
N GLY A 286 24.73 8.86 -42.53
CA GLY A 286 25.78 7.84 -42.49
C GLY A 286 25.31 6.43 -42.82
N THR A 287 26.03 5.42 -42.32
CA THR A 287 25.70 4.00 -42.59
C THR A 287 24.51 3.50 -41.78
N LEU A 288 24.29 4.10 -40.61
CA LEU A 288 23.23 3.70 -39.67
C LEU A 288 21.90 4.45 -39.93
N GLY A 289 21.96 5.59 -40.63
CA GLY A 289 20.82 6.42 -40.97
C GLY A 289 20.27 7.20 -39.76
N TYR A 290 21.17 7.82 -38.99
CA TYR A 290 20.89 8.68 -37.82
C TYR A 290 21.64 10.00 -38.00
N ASP A 291 21.28 11.02 -37.22
CA ASP A 291 21.83 12.37 -37.32
C ASP A 291 21.54 13.02 -38.68
N CYS A 292 20.25 13.12 -38.99
CA CYS A 292 19.78 13.70 -40.25
C CYS A 292 18.46 14.48 -40.12
N VAL A 293 18.19 15.03 -38.94
CA VAL A 293 17.11 16.01 -38.72
C VAL A 293 17.73 17.41 -38.77
N PRO A 294 17.42 18.24 -39.78
CA PRO A 294 18.16 19.47 -40.00
C PRO A 294 17.50 20.71 -39.38
N TRP A 295 18.33 21.66 -38.94
CA TRP A 295 17.98 23.06 -38.60
C TRP A 295 16.79 23.20 -37.61
N HIS A 296 15.71 23.88 -38.03
CA HIS A 296 14.47 24.06 -37.27
C HIS A 296 13.91 22.76 -36.68
N GLY A 297 14.14 21.61 -37.32
CA GLY A 297 13.65 20.30 -36.88
C GLY A 297 14.11 19.91 -35.47
N VAL A 298 15.18 20.52 -34.96
CA VAL A 298 15.71 20.26 -33.61
C VAL A 298 15.34 21.32 -32.57
N ALA A 299 14.43 22.27 -32.83
CA ALA A 299 13.94 23.18 -31.80
C ALA A 299 13.27 22.41 -30.63
N LYS A 300 13.42 22.87 -29.38
CA LYS A 300 12.95 22.17 -28.17
C LYS A 300 11.42 22.19 -28.06
N ASN A 301 10.84 23.34 -28.35
CA ASN A 301 9.45 23.67 -28.02
C ASN A 301 8.44 23.33 -29.12
N ILE A 302 8.91 22.73 -30.21
CA ILE A 302 8.08 22.32 -31.35
C ILE A 302 7.73 20.82 -31.30
N LEU A 303 6.83 20.39 -32.17
CA LEU A 303 6.55 18.98 -32.44
C LEU A 303 7.13 18.56 -33.79
N THR A 304 8.25 17.85 -33.78
CA THR A 304 8.94 17.33 -34.96
C THR A 304 8.41 15.95 -35.33
N ILE A 305 8.02 15.76 -36.60
CA ILE A 305 7.28 14.59 -37.09
C ILE A 305 8.09 13.81 -38.11
N GLY A 306 8.43 12.55 -37.78
CA GLY A 306 8.96 11.59 -38.74
C GLY A 306 7.87 10.90 -39.55
N ALA A 307 8.26 10.16 -40.60
CA ALA A 307 7.34 9.48 -41.51
C ALA A 307 7.39 7.96 -41.36
N VAL A 308 6.22 7.34 -41.30
CA VAL A 308 6.03 5.88 -41.40
C VAL A 308 5.20 5.50 -42.62
N SER A 309 5.19 4.21 -42.92
CA SER A 309 4.34 3.60 -43.93
C SER A 309 2.87 3.53 -43.48
N ASP A 310 1.97 3.28 -44.43
CA ASP A 310 0.57 3.02 -44.16
C ASP A 310 0.36 1.85 -43.20
N ILE A 311 -0.58 2.03 -42.27
CA ILE A 311 -1.13 0.95 -41.44
C ILE A 311 -2.64 0.86 -41.72
N PRO A 312 -3.08 0.18 -42.81
CA PRO A 312 -4.46 0.23 -43.24
C PRO A 312 -5.49 -0.34 -42.26
N GLY A 313 -5.08 -1.27 -41.40
CA GLY A 313 -5.92 -1.81 -40.33
C GLY A 313 -5.93 -0.97 -39.05
N GLY A 314 -5.19 0.14 -39.03
CA GLY A 314 -4.83 0.86 -37.80
C GLY A 314 -3.79 0.09 -36.97
N TYR A 315 -3.20 0.79 -36.01
CA TYR A 315 -2.20 0.24 -35.11
C TYR A 315 -2.75 -0.93 -34.28
N GLN A 316 -2.06 -2.07 -34.25
CA GLN A 316 -2.36 -3.20 -33.35
C GLN A 316 -1.16 -3.55 -32.44
N GLN A 317 0.06 -3.39 -32.93
CA GLN A 317 1.29 -3.73 -32.23
C GLN A 317 2.48 -2.89 -32.75
N PRO A 318 3.60 -2.79 -31.99
CA PRO A 318 4.74 -1.94 -32.37
C PRO A 318 5.33 -2.24 -33.75
N SER A 319 5.37 -3.52 -34.16
CA SER A 319 5.93 -3.93 -35.46
C SER A 319 5.12 -3.49 -36.68
N ASP A 320 3.89 -3.01 -36.49
CA ASP A 320 3.09 -2.44 -37.58
C ASP A 320 3.66 -1.09 -38.04
N VAL A 321 4.40 -0.41 -37.16
CA VAL A 321 4.98 0.91 -37.40
C VAL A 321 6.30 0.77 -38.16
N VAL A 322 6.22 0.87 -39.48
CA VAL A 322 7.40 0.75 -40.36
C VAL A 322 7.94 2.12 -40.74
N HIS A 323 9.12 2.47 -40.22
CA HIS A 323 9.83 3.72 -40.52
C HIS A 323 10.07 3.87 -42.03
N ALA A 324 9.77 5.04 -42.58
CA ALA A 324 10.03 5.32 -43.99
C ALA A 324 11.54 5.46 -44.24
N GLY A 325 12.04 4.91 -45.36
CA GLY A 325 13.47 4.87 -45.65
C GLY A 325 14.15 6.26 -45.68
N PHE A 326 13.42 7.27 -46.15
CA PHE A 326 13.86 8.67 -46.30
C PHE A 326 13.67 9.52 -45.04
N SER A 327 12.87 9.09 -44.06
CA SER A 327 12.51 9.96 -42.92
C SER A 327 13.76 10.32 -42.11
N GLY A 328 13.93 11.61 -41.81
CA GLY A 328 14.96 12.09 -40.90
C GLY A 328 14.87 11.39 -39.54
N SER A 329 16.04 11.05 -38.99
CA SER A 329 16.20 10.41 -37.68
C SER A 329 17.23 11.21 -36.90
N GLY A 330 16.99 11.40 -35.61
CA GLY A 330 17.92 12.09 -34.72
C GLY A 330 19.18 11.26 -34.46
N PRO A 331 19.97 11.61 -33.44
CA PRO A 331 19.66 12.60 -32.39
C PRO A 331 19.70 14.05 -32.90
N ALA A 332 19.27 15.01 -32.06
CA ALA A 332 19.85 16.35 -32.15
C ALA A 332 21.32 16.30 -31.68
N ASP A 333 22.15 17.28 -32.05
CA ASP A 333 23.57 17.28 -31.72
C ASP A 333 23.83 17.24 -30.21
N ASP A 334 22.97 17.86 -29.41
CA ASP A 334 23.05 17.84 -27.95
C ASP A 334 22.48 16.56 -27.32
N GLY A 335 21.98 15.64 -28.14
CA GLY A 335 21.52 14.31 -27.75
C GLY A 335 20.01 14.16 -27.54
N ARG A 336 19.24 15.24 -27.70
CA ARG A 336 17.77 15.23 -27.59
C ARG A 336 17.11 14.28 -28.58
N ILE A 337 15.95 13.77 -28.18
CA ILE A 337 15.12 12.88 -28.98
C ILE A 337 14.46 13.68 -30.11
N LYS A 338 14.85 13.38 -31.35
CA LYS A 338 14.18 13.85 -32.57
C LYS A 338 14.07 12.70 -33.58
N PRO A 339 12.99 12.62 -34.38
CA PRO A 339 11.74 13.39 -34.24
C PRO A 339 11.06 13.15 -32.88
N ASP A 340 10.11 14.00 -32.48
CA ASP A 340 9.39 13.79 -31.21
C ASP A 340 8.44 12.59 -31.32
N ILE A 341 7.78 12.44 -32.47
CA ILE A 341 6.88 11.31 -32.79
C ILE A 341 6.92 11.03 -34.30
N VAL A 342 6.25 9.95 -34.73
CA VAL A 342 6.00 9.66 -36.14
C VAL A 342 4.52 9.69 -36.48
N ALA A 343 4.23 9.96 -37.75
CA ALA A 343 2.92 9.88 -38.35
C ALA A 343 3.02 9.34 -39.79
N ASN A 344 1.88 9.07 -40.42
CA ASN A 344 1.87 8.51 -41.76
C ASN A 344 2.41 9.51 -42.79
N GLY A 345 3.48 9.16 -43.51
CA GLY A 345 4.10 10.01 -44.51
C GLY A 345 4.27 9.37 -45.89
N THR A 346 3.64 8.22 -46.16
CA THR A 346 3.89 7.45 -47.38
C THR A 346 2.61 7.27 -48.21
N GLY A 347 2.58 7.83 -49.41
CA GLY A 347 1.50 7.61 -50.37
C GLY A 347 0.19 8.37 -50.07
N LEU A 348 0.17 9.40 -49.23
CA LEU A 348 -1.07 10.09 -48.84
C LEU A 348 -1.80 10.66 -50.06
N TYR A 349 -3.06 10.29 -50.26
CA TYR A 349 -3.92 10.81 -51.33
C TYR A 349 -4.69 12.04 -50.85
N SER A 350 -4.47 13.18 -51.49
CA SER A 350 -4.99 14.48 -51.08
C SER A 350 -5.26 15.39 -52.29
N SER A 351 -5.82 16.58 -52.06
CA SER A 351 -6.06 17.60 -53.09
C SER A 351 -4.76 18.07 -53.76
N VAL A 352 -4.80 18.40 -55.05
CA VAL A 352 -3.63 18.96 -55.77
C VAL A 352 -4.00 20.23 -56.52
N SER A 353 -3.00 21.04 -56.90
CA SER A 353 -3.27 22.38 -57.44
C SER A 353 -3.64 22.42 -58.92
N SER A 354 -3.63 21.29 -59.62
CA SER A 354 -3.86 21.27 -61.07
C SER A 354 -5.29 21.62 -61.48
N SER A 355 -6.31 21.40 -60.64
CA SER A 355 -7.69 21.86 -60.86
C SER A 355 -8.56 21.76 -59.59
N ASP A 356 -9.82 22.23 -59.62
CA ASP A 356 -10.73 22.29 -58.44
C ASP A 356 -11.21 20.94 -57.94
N THR A 357 -10.97 19.88 -58.71
CA THR A 357 -11.54 18.56 -58.47
C THR A 357 -10.52 17.43 -58.60
N VAL A 358 -9.22 17.75 -58.67
CA VAL A 358 -8.17 16.74 -58.90
C VAL A 358 -7.38 16.46 -57.63
N TYR A 359 -7.06 15.19 -57.46
CA TYR A 359 -6.35 14.65 -56.31
C TYR A 359 -5.10 13.89 -56.76
N GLY A 360 -4.12 13.77 -55.87
CA GLY A 360 -2.84 13.11 -56.13
C GLY A 360 -2.28 12.47 -54.87
N SER A 361 -1.31 11.57 -55.06
CA SER A 361 -0.61 10.92 -53.94
C SER A 361 0.80 11.47 -53.82
N SER A 362 1.27 11.68 -52.58
CA SER A 362 2.61 12.18 -52.28
C SER A 362 3.23 11.41 -51.11
N THR A 363 4.55 11.41 -51.05
CA THR A 363 5.34 10.73 -50.02
C THR A 363 6.42 11.69 -49.52
N GLY A 364 6.62 11.73 -48.20
CA GLY A 364 7.60 12.58 -47.53
C GLY A 364 7.20 12.88 -46.08
N THR A 365 8.14 13.34 -45.26
CA THR A 365 7.82 13.93 -43.94
C THR A 365 6.92 15.16 -44.07
N SER A 366 6.93 15.79 -45.24
CA SER A 366 5.99 16.83 -45.63
C SER A 366 4.53 16.39 -45.62
N MET A 367 4.27 15.09 -45.69
CA MET A 367 2.93 14.48 -45.58
C MET A 367 2.64 13.94 -44.17
N SER A 368 3.65 13.51 -43.40
CA SER A 368 3.45 13.11 -42.00
C SER A 368 3.17 14.28 -41.08
N SER A 369 3.84 15.43 -41.29
CA SER A 369 3.57 16.67 -40.57
C SER A 369 2.09 17.12 -40.62
N PRO A 370 1.44 17.24 -41.81
CA PRO A 370 0.02 17.62 -41.89
C PRO A 370 -0.93 16.55 -41.39
N ASN A 371 -0.55 15.27 -41.45
CA ASN A 371 -1.31 14.21 -40.81
C ASN A 371 -1.29 14.41 -39.28
N ALA A 372 -0.14 14.71 -38.68
CA ALA A 372 -0.06 14.98 -37.24
C ALA A 372 -0.75 16.29 -36.82
N SER A 373 -0.46 17.41 -37.49
CA SER A 373 -1.00 18.73 -37.13
C SER A 373 -2.51 18.83 -37.33
N GLY A 374 -3.04 18.24 -38.41
CA GLY A 374 -4.47 18.12 -38.63
C GLY A 374 -5.17 17.27 -37.57
N SER A 375 -4.54 16.19 -37.10
CA SER A 375 -5.08 15.35 -36.01
C SER A 375 -5.00 16.05 -34.65
N ALA A 376 -3.93 16.80 -34.39
CA ALA A 376 -3.79 17.62 -33.19
C ALA A 376 -4.85 18.74 -33.14
N GLY A 377 -5.32 19.25 -34.30
CA GLY A 377 -6.45 20.17 -34.38
C GLY A 377 -7.74 19.61 -33.75
N LEU A 378 -8.00 18.31 -33.90
CA LEU A 378 -9.14 17.66 -33.23
C LEU A 378 -8.97 17.64 -31.70
N LEU A 379 -7.75 17.48 -31.19
CA LEU A 379 -7.48 17.51 -29.75
C LEU A 379 -7.72 18.90 -29.16
N VAL A 380 -7.40 19.96 -29.92
CA VAL A 380 -7.72 21.34 -29.52
C VAL A 380 -9.23 21.57 -29.49
N GLU A 381 -9.99 21.09 -30.48
CA GLU A 381 -11.46 21.13 -30.46
C GLU A 381 -12.01 20.39 -29.23
N HIS A 382 -11.52 19.19 -28.94
CA HIS A 382 -11.98 18.39 -27.81
C HIS A 382 -11.71 19.07 -26.47
N TRP A 383 -10.50 19.60 -26.27
CA TRP A 383 -10.18 20.37 -25.08
C TRP A 383 -11.13 21.57 -24.91
N ARG A 384 -11.38 22.33 -25.98
CA ARG A 384 -12.31 23.46 -25.95
C ARG A 384 -13.74 23.02 -25.62
N ASN A 385 -14.19 21.88 -26.16
CA ASN A 385 -15.51 21.32 -25.84
C ASN A 385 -15.64 20.98 -24.35
N LEU A 386 -14.59 20.42 -23.74
CA LEU A 386 -14.58 20.04 -22.32
C LEU A 386 -14.43 21.24 -21.37
N THR A 387 -13.66 22.26 -21.77
CA THR A 387 -13.25 23.37 -20.88
C THR A 387 -14.02 24.67 -21.11
N GLY A 388 -15.02 24.69 -21.98
CA GLY A 388 -15.77 25.91 -22.29
C GLY A 388 -14.99 26.92 -23.13
N ASN A 389 -14.24 26.43 -24.13
CA ASN A 389 -13.39 27.17 -25.07
C ASN A 389 -12.08 27.73 -24.48
N ALA A 390 -11.54 27.15 -23.42
CA ALA A 390 -10.20 27.53 -22.95
C ALA A 390 -9.13 27.13 -23.98
N ASN A 391 -8.06 27.93 -24.07
CA ASN A 391 -6.90 27.57 -24.88
C ASN A 391 -6.11 26.44 -24.20
N LEU A 392 -5.56 25.54 -25.02
CA LEU A 392 -4.72 24.43 -24.58
C LEU A 392 -3.26 24.87 -24.71
N ALA A 393 -2.47 24.74 -23.63
CA ALA A 393 -1.04 25.05 -23.72
C ALA A 393 -0.34 24.09 -24.70
N ALA A 394 0.60 24.60 -25.47
CA ALA A 394 1.40 23.85 -26.43
C ALA A 394 2.17 22.71 -25.75
N ALA A 395 2.75 22.96 -24.57
CA ALA A 395 3.40 21.94 -23.75
C ALA A 395 2.43 20.82 -23.34
N THR A 396 1.18 21.14 -22.99
CA THR A 396 0.15 20.13 -22.68
C THR A 396 -0.20 19.31 -23.92
N LEU A 397 -0.40 19.95 -25.08
CA LEU A 397 -0.73 19.24 -26.33
C LEU A 397 0.42 18.33 -26.77
N LYS A 398 1.66 18.84 -26.78
CA LYS A 398 2.88 18.06 -27.07
C LYS A 398 3.05 16.90 -26.09
N GLY A 399 2.97 17.18 -24.79
CA GLY A 399 3.09 16.18 -23.73
C GLY A 399 2.01 15.11 -23.80
N LEU A 400 0.76 15.47 -24.07
CA LEU A 400 -0.34 14.52 -24.24
C LEU A 400 -0.13 13.62 -25.48
N ILE A 401 0.30 14.19 -26.60
CA ILE A 401 0.60 13.45 -27.83
C ILE A 401 1.71 12.41 -27.55
N ILE A 402 2.77 12.81 -26.85
CA ILE A 402 3.88 11.93 -26.47
C ILE A 402 3.42 10.87 -25.46
N HIS A 403 2.69 11.27 -24.42
CA HIS A 403 2.21 10.38 -23.36
C HIS A 403 1.37 9.23 -23.93
N THR A 404 0.52 9.56 -24.91
CA THR A 404 -0.45 8.62 -25.49
C THR A 404 0.00 7.96 -26.78
N ALA A 405 1.21 8.27 -27.27
CA ALA A 405 1.78 7.67 -28.46
C ALA A 405 1.75 6.13 -28.36
N SER A 406 1.44 5.49 -29.48
CA SER A 406 1.56 4.05 -29.62
C SER A 406 3.02 3.68 -29.80
N GLU A 407 3.50 2.77 -28.95
CA GLU A 407 4.86 2.21 -29.00
C GLU A 407 5.25 1.78 -30.43
N ALA A 408 6.51 2.00 -30.81
CA ALA A 408 7.05 1.70 -32.13
C ALA A 408 8.49 1.20 -32.01
N GLY A 409 8.97 0.48 -33.04
CA GLY A 409 10.32 -0.08 -33.01
C GLY A 409 10.38 -1.46 -32.36
N SER A 410 11.60 -1.93 -32.08
CA SER A 410 11.88 -3.29 -31.60
C SER A 410 12.13 -3.39 -30.09
N THR A 411 12.23 -2.26 -29.40
CA THR A 411 12.62 -2.18 -27.99
C THR A 411 11.73 -1.14 -27.31
N PRO A 412 11.26 -1.38 -26.07
CA PRO A 412 10.42 -0.42 -25.36
C PRO A 412 11.10 0.94 -25.15
N GLY A 413 10.29 2.00 -25.15
CA GLY A 413 10.73 3.35 -24.87
C GLY A 413 11.08 4.13 -26.14
N PRO A 414 11.58 5.37 -26.01
CA PRO A 414 11.86 6.20 -27.17
C PRO A 414 13.07 5.69 -27.96
N ASP A 415 13.15 6.07 -29.23
CA ASP A 415 14.36 5.95 -30.04
C ASP A 415 14.49 7.10 -31.04
N TYR A 416 15.66 7.25 -31.66
CA TYR A 416 15.94 8.35 -32.59
C TYR A 416 15.28 8.21 -33.98
N LYS A 417 14.56 7.12 -34.28
CA LYS A 417 13.81 6.95 -35.53
C LYS A 417 12.34 7.27 -35.35
N PHE A 418 11.73 6.72 -34.31
CA PHE A 418 10.31 6.82 -34.05
C PHE A 418 9.97 7.90 -33.01
N GLY A 419 10.97 8.48 -32.35
CA GLY A 419 10.77 9.38 -31.22
C GLY A 419 10.12 8.62 -30.08
N TRP A 420 9.05 9.19 -29.53
CA TRP A 420 8.20 8.56 -28.52
C TRP A 420 7.15 7.60 -29.09
N GLY A 421 7.12 7.41 -30.42
CA GLY A 421 6.23 6.45 -31.08
C GLY A 421 5.26 7.08 -32.07
N LEU A 422 4.25 6.30 -32.47
CA LEU A 422 3.23 6.68 -33.44
C LEU A 422 2.11 7.51 -32.79
N LEU A 423 1.75 8.64 -33.38
CA LEU A 423 0.61 9.45 -32.93
C LEU A 423 -0.65 8.59 -32.73
N ASN A 424 -1.29 8.73 -31.57
CA ASN A 424 -2.57 8.09 -31.28
C ASN A 424 -3.61 9.14 -30.82
N THR A 425 -4.35 9.70 -31.77
CA THR A 425 -5.34 10.76 -31.47
C THR A 425 -6.46 10.28 -30.56
N THR A 426 -6.86 9.00 -30.68
CA THR A 426 -7.95 8.45 -29.87
C THR A 426 -7.57 8.33 -28.40
N LYS A 427 -6.39 7.79 -28.08
CA LYS A 427 -5.92 7.71 -26.70
C LYS A 427 -5.77 9.10 -26.06
N ALA A 428 -5.19 10.06 -26.78
CA ALA A 428 -5.10 11.46 -26.33
C ALA A 428 -6.48 12.05 -25.98
N ALA A 429 -7.45 11.92 -26.88
CA ALA A 429 -8.79 12.48 -26.68
C ALA A 429 -9.55 11.79 -25.53
N LEU A 430 -9.41 10.47 -25.38
CA LEU A 430 -10.04 9.71 -24.30
C LEU A 430 -9.44 10.09 -22.93
N LEU A 431 -8.12 10.30 -22.84
CA LEU A 431 -7.49 10.76 -21.60
C LEU A 431 -7.93 12.18 -21.20
N MET A 432 -8.18 13.06 -22.19
CA MET A 432 -8.80 14.37 -21.92
C MET A 432 -10.22 14.24 -21.35
N SER A 433 -11.04 13.33 -21.91
CA SER A 433 -12.38 13.04 -21.38
C SER A 433 -12.32 12.46 -19.97
N GLU A 434 -11.42 11.50 -19.73
CA GLU A 434 -11.20 10.92 -18.41
C GLU A 434 -10.80 11.99 -17.38
N ASN A 435 -9.90 12.91 -17.77
CA ASN A 435 -9.52 14.04 -16.92
C ASN A 435 -10.73 14.91 -16.54
N ALA A 436 -11.62 15.18 -17.49
CA ALA A 436 -12.83 15.97 -17.24
C ALA A 436 -13.81 15.22 -16.33
N ASP A 437 -14.02 13.92 -16.56
CA ASP A 437 -14.88 13.06 -15.75
C ASP A 437 -14.37 12.95 -14.29
N ASN A 438 -13.05 13.01 -14.11
CA ASN A 438 -12.40 13.04 -12.79
C ASN A 438 -12.32 14.44 -12.15
N GLY A 439 -12.88 15.49 -12.78
CA GLY A 439 -12.99 16.83 -12.19
C GLY A 439 -11.91 17.86 -12.62
N PHE A 440 -11.16 17.59 -13.68
CA PHE A 440 -9.96 18.33 -14.13
C PHE A 440 -8.82 18.34 -13.09
N ASP A 441 -7.62 18.71 -13.52
CA ASP A 441 -6.38 18.66 -12.72
C ASP A 441 -6.11 17.29 -12.04
N PHE A 442 -6.67 16.22 -12.61
CA PHE A 442 -6.51 14.86 -12.10
C PHE A 442 -5.46 14.10 -12.92
N ASN A 443 -5.80 13.75 -14.16
CA ASN A 443 -4.91 13.11 -15.13
C ASN A 443 -4.00 14.13 -15.83
N ILE A 444 -4.52 15.31 -16.16
CA ILE A 444 -3.78 16.37 -16.88
C ILE A 444 -3.76 17.61 -15.99
N ARG A 445 -2.56 18.04 -15.61
CA ARG A 445 -2.33 19.19 -14.71
C ARG A 445 -1.43 20.20 -15.39
N GLN A 446 -1.81 21.47 -15.35
CA GLN A 446 -0.97 22.58 -15.78
C GLN A 446 -0.54 23.35 -14.54
N THR A 447 0.75 23.29 -14.20
CA THR A 447 1.27 23.87 -12.96
C THR A 447 2.66 24.48 -13.17
N ASN A 448 3.30 24.94 -12.10
CA ASN A 448 4.65 25.48 -12.13
C ASN A 448 5.49 24.96 -10.97
N ILE A 449 6.80 25.01 -11.15
CA ILE A 449 7.79 24.71 -10.12
C ILE A 449 8.69 25.92 -9.89
N VAL A 450 9.03 26.19 -8.63
CA VAL A 450 9.91 27.29 -8.22
C VAL A 450 11.26 26.79 -7.70
N ASN A 451 12.25 27.69 -7.57
CA ASN A 451 13.58 27.33 -7.08
C ASN A 451 13.56 26.60 -5.73
N GLY A 452 14.28 25.47 -5.65
CA GLY A 452 14.34 24.60 -4.47
C GLY A 452 13.09 23.75 -4.19
N GLN A 453 12.01 23.85 -4.99
CA GLN A 453 10.79 23.08 -4.76
C GLN A 453 10.90 21.64 -5.27
N THR A 454 10.24 20.73 -4.58
CA THR A 454 9.87 19.39 -5.06
C THR A 454 8.37 19.23 -4.90
N ILE A 455 7.68 18.87 -5.97
CA ILE A 455 6.24 18.61 -5.99
C ILE A 455 6.04 17.10 -5.89
N THR A 456 5.28 16.65 -4.88
CA THR A 456 4.92 15.23 -4.72
C THR A 456 3.41 15.10 -4.75
N ILE A 457 2.89 14.34 -5.70
CA ILE A 457 1.46 14.12 -5.93
C ILE A 457 1.14 12.66 -5.64
N PRO A 458 0.27 12.36 -4.66
CA PRO A 458 -0.23 11.00 -4.49
C PRO A 458 -1.18 10.64 -5.63
N VAL A 459 -1.04 9.43 -6.15
CA VAL A 459 -1.94 8.83 -7.14
C VAL A 459 -2.38 7.46 -6.67
N TYR A 460 -3.56 7.05 -7.10
CA TYR A 460 -4.18 5.80 -6.69
C TYR A 460 -4.43 4.96 -7.95
N THR A 461 -3.80 3.79 -8.02
CA THR A 461 -3.70 3.01 -9.25
C THR A 461 -4.99 2.29 -9.59
N ASN A 462 -5.31 2.16 -10.88
CA ASN A 462 -6.46 1.36 -11.31
C ASN A 462 -6.12 -0.14 -11.46
N GLY A 463 -4.84 -0.48 -11.68
CA GLY A 463 -4.34 -1.85 -11.83
C GLY A 463 -4.82 -2.59 -13.08
N THR A 464 -5.41 -1.88 -14.06
CA THR A 464 -5.89 -2.46 -15.32
C THR A 464 -5.06 -2.05 -16.53
N GLU A 465 -4.30 -0.97 -16.42
CA GLU A 465 -3.39 -0.47 -17.44
C GLU A 465 -2.08 0.02 -16.80
N PRO A 466 -0.99 0.19 -17.57
CA PRO A 466 0.27 0.67 -17.02
C PRO A 466 0.15 2.07 -16.40
N LEU A 467 0.85 2.28 -15.28
CA LEU A 467 1.03 3.60 -14.68
C LEU A 467 2.11 4.37 -15.45
N LEU A 468 1.70 5.45 -16.09
CA LEU A 468 2.57 6.33 -16.87
C LEU A 468 2.48 7.74 -16.32
N ALA A 469 3.61 8.45 -16.30
CA ALA A 469 3.65 9.88 -16.05
C ALA A 469 4.54 10.57 -17.09
N THR A 470 4.12 11.74 -17.57
CA THR A 470 4.88 12.56 -18.50
C THR A 470 4.86 14.01 -18.05
N ILE A 471 6.03 14.64 -17.96
CA ILE A 471 6.15 16.10 -17.88
C ILE A 471 6.61 16.64 -19.23
N CYS A 472 6.08 17.79 -19.62
CA CYS A 472 6.47 18.52 -20.82
C CYS A 472 6.44 20.01 -20.49
N TRP A 473 7.47 20.75 -20.91
CA TRP A 473 7.53 22.18 -20.67
C TRP A 473 8.07 22.94 -21.88
N THR A 474 7.58 24.17 -22.03
CA THR A 474 8.15 25.14 -22.97
C THR A 474 9.39 25.73 -22.30
N ASP A 475 10.56 25.23 -22.68
CA ASP A 475 11.85 25.63 -22.11
C ASP A 475 12.28 26.99 -22.69
N PRO A 476 12.98 27.86 -21.93
CA PRO A 476 13.53 29.09 -22.50
C PRO A 476 14.45 28.81 -23.69
N PRO A 477 14.52 29.70 -24.71
CA PRO A 477 15.43 29.54 -25.83
C PRO A 477 16.88 29.45 -25.34
N SER A 478 17.66 28.54 -25.94
CA SER A 478 19.08 28.37 -25.60
C SER A 478 19.95 29.37 -26.39
N PRO A 479 21.07 29.87 -25.81
CA PRO A 479 22.09 30.51 -26.62
C PRO A 479 22.57 29.57 -27.75
N VAL A 480 22.82 30.13 -28.92
CA VAL A 480 23.44 29.38 -30.03
C VAL A 480 24.95 29.32 -29.78
N TYR A 481 25.50 28.11 -29.69
CA TYR A 481 26.92 27.86 -29.51
C TYR A 481 27.62 27.69 -30.87
N GLY A 482 28.94 27.49 -30.88
CA GLY A 482 29.74 27.49 -32.10
C GLY A 482 29.30 26.46 -33.15
N GLN A 483 29.78 26.62 -34.39
CA GLN A 483 29.45 25.72 -35.51
C GLN A 483 30.28 24.43 -35.47
N ILE A 484 29.95 23.53 -34.55
CA ILE A 484 30.63 22.24 -34.33
C ILE A 484 29.62 21.13 -34.60
N VAL A 485 29.95 20.21 -35.51
CA VAL A 485 29.16 19.00 -35.76
C VAL A 485 29.16 18.12 -34.50
N ASN A 486 28.00 17.59 -34.12
CA ASN A 486 27.87 16.67 -32.99
C ASN A 486 28.27 17.29 -31.64
N ASP A 487 27.94 18.56 -31.40
CA ASP A 487 28.18 19.26 -30.12
C ASP A 487 27.21 18.77 -29.02
N ARG A 488 27.74 18.01 -28.05
CA ARG A 488 27.00 17.44 -26.92
C ARG A 488 26.68 18.44 -25.80
N THR A 489 26.93 19.74 -25.98
CA THR A 489 26.53 20.78 -25.03
C THR A 489 24.99 20.79 -24.94
N PRO A 490 24.37 20.55 -23.77
CA PRO A 490 22.90 20.55 -23.67
C PRO A 490 22.30 21.90 -24.08
N MET A 491 21.26 21.85 -24.92
CA MET A 491 20.46 23.05 -25.22
C MET A 491 19.35 23.27 -24.18
N LEU A 492 19.15 22.34 -23.25
CA LEU A 492 18.20 22.47 -22.14
C LEU A 492 18.64 23.58 -21.17
N ILE A 493 17.71 24.45 -20.78
CA ILE A 493 17.96 25.55 -19.83
C ILE A 493 17.43 25.22 -18.44
N ASN A 494 16.14 24.92 -18.33
CA ASN A 494 15.52 24.49 -17.09
C ASN A 494 15.41 22.97 -17.08
N ASP A 495 16.21 22.32 -16.24
CA ASP A 495 16.28 20.86 -16.12
C ASP A 495 15.32 20.40 -15.03
N LEU A 496 14.20 19.80 -15.45
CA LEU A 496 13.17 19.24 -14.57
C LEU A 496 13.28 17.71 -14.54
N ASP A 497 13.09 17.13 -13.36
CA ASP A 497 13.18 15.68 -13.12
C ASP A 497 11.83 15.11 -12.66
N LEU A 498 11.37 14.05 -13.32
CA LEU A 498 10.18 13.28 -13.01
C LEU A 498 10.55 11.90 -12.46
N ARG A 499 9.89 11.49 -11.37
CA ARG A 499 9.97 10.14 -10.81
C ARG A 499 8.59 9.60 -10.47
N LEU A 500 8.44 8.28 -10.61
CA LEU A 500 7.35 7.53 -9.97
C LEU A 500 7.92 6.76 -8.79
N ILE A 501 7.24 6.81 -7.65
CA ILE A 501 7.65 6.15 -6.41
C ILE A 501 6.50 5.25 -5.95
N ASN A 502 6.77 3.95 -5.82
CA ASN A 502 5.75 2.99 -5.37
C ASN A 502 5.58 3.00 -3.85
N SER A 503 4.64 2.20 -3.34
CA SER A 503 4.38 2.14 -1.90
C SER A 503 5.55 1.59 -1.08
N THR A 504 6.48 0.83 -1.68
CA THR A 504 7.69 0.31 -1.01
C THR A 504 8.87 1.29 -1.04
N GLY A 505 8.76 2.40 -1.76
CA GLY A 505 9.81 3.42 -1.89
C GLY A 505 10.77 3.20 -3.06
N ASP A 506 10.49 2.25 -3.96
CA ASP A 506 11.26 2.07 -5.19
C ASP A 506 11.01 3.23 -6.15
N ILE A 507 12.08 3.70 -6.76
CA ILE A 507 12.08 4.86 -7.67
C ILE A 507 12.19 4.38 -9.11
N TYR A 508 11.25 4.83 -9.95
CA TYR A 508 11.23 4.60 -11.39
C TYR A 508 11.67 5.89 -12.10
N TYR A 509 12.61 5.74 -13.03
CA TYR A 509 13.28 6.84 -13.72
C TYR A 509 12.71 7.04 -15.13
N THR A 510 12.94 8.24 -15.67
CA THR A 510 12.62 8.57 -17.06
C THR A 510 13.49 7.77 -18.04
N TRP A 511 13.17 7.87 -19.33
CA TRP A 511 13.98 7.29 -20.41
C TRP A 511 15.12 8.22 -20.82
N LYS A 512 16.27 7.61 -21.13
CA LYS A 512 17.48 8.24 -21.65
C LYS A 512 18.03 7.45 -22.84
N LEU A 513 18.40 8.15 -23.91
CA LEU A 513 19.12 7.59 -25.05
C LEU A 513 20.62 7.93 -25.01
N ASP A 514 21.40 7.17 -25.77
CA ASP A 514 22.84 7.40 -25.97
C ASP A 514 23.07 7.98 -27.38
N PRO A 515 23.37 9.29 -27.51
CA PRO A 515 23.54 9.93 -28.81
C PRO A 515 24.80 9.47 -29.55
N ASP A 516 25.80 8.94 -28.84
CA ASP A 516 27.02 8.43 -29.48
C ASP A 516 26.83 7.00 -30.01
N ASN A 517 25.77 6.31 -29.57
CA ASN A 517 25.35 5.01 -30.08
C ASN A 517 23.85 5.01 -30.39
N PRO A 518 23.40 5.76 -31.40
CA PRO A 518 21.98 6.10 -31.60
C PRO A 518 21.07 4.92 -32.01
N ALA A 519 21.66 3.75 -32.26
CA ALA A 519 20.91 2.51 -32.51
C ALA A 519 20.64 1.68 -31.24
N ASN A 520 21.26 2.03 -30.11
CA ASN A 520 21.03 1.34 -28.84
C ASN A 520 19.63 1.66 -28.30
N ALA A 521 19.06 0.69 -27.58
CA ALA A 521 17.80 0.89 -26.87
C ALA A 521 17.94 1.94 -25.76
N ALA A 522 16.86 2.67 -25.48
CA ALA A 522 16.79 3.55 -24.33
C ALA A 522 16.96 2.77 -23.01
N ILE A 523 17.50 3.46 -22.01
CA ILE A 523 17.62 2.97 -20.64
C ILE A 523 16.84 3.89 -19.70
N GLN A 524 16.46 3.38 -18.53
CA GLN A 524 15.88 4.20 -17.48
C GLN A 524 16.98 4.87 -16.65
N ALA A 525 17.08 6.19 -16.73
CA ALA A 525 18.07 7.02 -16.04
C ALA A 525 17.66 8.50 -16.13
N ASP A 526 18.32 9.38 -15.36
CA ASP A 526 18.15 10.83 -15.48
C ASP A 526 18.38 11.31 -16.92
N ASN A 527 17.36 11.94 -17.49
CA ASN A 527 17.47 12.73 -18.71
C ASN A 527 18.00 14.12 -18.32
N ILE A 528 18.88 14.68 -19.14
CA ILE A 528 19.52 15.98 -18.88
C ILE A 528 19.50 16.88 -20.13
N VAL A 529 18.78 16.47 -21.18
CA VAL A 529 18.79 17.14 -22.49
C VAL A 529 17.38 17.43 -23.00
N ASP A 530 16.40 16.58 -22.74
CA ASP A 530 15.05 16.75 -23.27
C ASP A 530 14.17 17.62 -22.35
N ASN A 531 13.34 18.47 -22.96
CA ASN A 531 12.28 19.22 -22.26
C ASN A 531 10.96 18.43 -22.13
N VAL A 532 11.07 17.11 -22.22
CA VAL A 532 10.00 16.13 -22.01
C VAL A 532 10.59 14.93 -21.31
N GLU A 533 10.00 14.54 -20.19
CA GLU A 533 10.35 13.29 -19.49
C GLU A 533 9.12 12.40 -19.38
N LYS A 534 9.32 11.09 -19.56
CA LYS A 534 8.27 10.07 -19.43
C LYS A 534 8.79 8.91 -18.60
N VAL A 535 8.05 8.56 -17.55
CA VAL A 535 8.31 7.41 -16.68
C VAL A 535 7.21 6.37 -16.90
N GLU A 536 7.60 5.10 -17.02
CA GLU A 536 6.70 3.97 -17.17
C GLU A 536 6.99 2.91 -16.11
N ALA A 537 6.05 2.69 -15.19
CA ALA A 537 6.24 1.78 -14.05
C ALA A 537 5.67 0.36 -14.29
N GLY A 538 5.19 0.07 -15.49
CA GLY A 538 4.48 -1.18 -15.79
C GLY A 538 3.07 -1.19 -15.19
N LEU A 539 2.54 -2.39 -14.92
CA LEU A 539 1.19 -2.59 -14.38
C LEU A 539 1.26 -2.72 -12.84
N PRO A 540 0.91 -1.68 -12.07
CA PRO A 540 0.91 -1.74 -10.60
C PRO A 540 -0.25 -2.59 -10.06
N ASP A 541 -0.18 -2.94 -8.77
CA ASP A 541 -1.32 -3.52 -8.08
C ASP A 541 -2.50 -2.55 -8.09
N PRO A 542 -3.76 -3.03 -8.21
CA PRO A 542 -4.92 -2.15 -8.18
C PRO A 542 -5.05 -1.50 -6.79
N GLN A 543 -5.56 -0.26 -6.77
CA GLN A 543 -5.88 0.46 -5.53
C GLN A 543 -4.65 0.68 -4.62
N GLU A 544 -3.47 0.78 -5.22
CA GLU A 544 -2.22 1.09 -4.52
C GLU A 544 -1.94 2.59 -4.59
N THR A 545 -1.45 3.16 -3.48
CA THR A 545 -0.97 4.54 -3.45
C THR A 545 0.46 4.60 -3.95
N TRP A 546 0.66 5.38 -5.02
CA TRP A 546 1.95 5.75 -5.59
C TRP A 546 2.15 7.26 -5.50
N PHE A 547 3.36 7.73 -5.76
CA PHE A 547 3.69 9.15 -5.78
C PHE A 547 4.36 9.56 -7.09
N VAL A 548 3.84 10.60 -7.71
CA VAL A 548 4.48 11.30 -8.83
C VAL A 548 5.28 12.45 -8.24
N GLN A 549 6.60 12.44 -8.43
CA GLN A 549 7.49 13.48 -7.93
C GLN A 549 8.09 14.26 -9.08
N VAL A 550 8.00 15.59 -9.01
CA VAL A 550 8.65 16.52 -9.95
C VAL A 550 9.59 17.43 -9.18
N SER A 551 10.84 17.51 -9.61
CA SER A 551 11.88 18.38 -9.04
C SER A 551 12.64 19.10 -10.16
N HIS A 552 13.65 19.89 -9.82
CA HIS A 552 14.52 20.54 -10.80
C HIS A 552 15.96 20.59 -10.32
N LYS A 553 16.89 20.72 -11.28
CA LYS A 553 18.32 20.84 -11.05
C LYS A 553 18.77 22.29 -11.22
N GLY A 554 19.77 22.66 -10.41
CA GLY A 554 20.40 23.97 -10.48
C GLY A 554 19.46 25.10 -10.06
N THR A 555 19.51 26.20 -10.79
CA THR A 555 18.69 27.39 -10.55
C THR A 555 17.91 27.67 -11.82
N LEU A 556 16.58 27.72 -11.72
CA LEU A 556 15.72 28.07 -12.83
C LEU A 556 16.11 29.43 -13.42
N LEU A 557 16.00 29.59 -14.73
CA LEU A 557 16.43 30.79 -15.44
C LEU A 557 15.81 32.06 -14.83
N ASN A 558 16.68 33.04 -14.50
CA ASN A 558 16.30 34.30 -13.84
C ASN A 558 15.55 34.13 -12.51
N GLU A 559 15.68 32.96 -11.87
CA GLU A 559 14.95 32.58 -10.66
C GLU A 559 13.41 32.62 -10.80
N LEU A 560 12.91 32.58 -12.04
CA LEU A 560 11.48 32.58 -12.32
C LEU A 560 10.90 31.15 -12.30
N PRO A 561 9.60 30.98 -11.95
CA PRO A 561 8.95 29.68 -12.02
C PRO A 561 8.95 29.11 -13.46
N GLN A 562 9.16 27.80 -13.60
CA GLN A 562 8.95 27.09 -14.86
C GLN A 562 7.55 26.47 -14.88
N ASN A 563 6.71 26.88 -15.83
CA ASN A 563 5.44 26.22 -16.09
C ASN A 563 5.68 24.86 -16.77
N PHE A 564 4.97 23.83 -16.34
CA PHE A 564 5.01 22.51 -16.99
C PHE A 564 3.64 21.85 -16.96
N SER A 565 3.46 20.92 -17.89
CA SER A 565 2.26 20.08 -17.95
C SER A 565 2.61 18.68 -17.48
N LEU A 566 1.85 18.16 -16.53
CA LEU A 566 1.94 16.78 -16.03
C LEU A 566 0.76 15.97 -16.54
N ILE A 567 1.03 14.86 -17.20
CA ILE A 567 0.03 13.93 -17.73
C ILE A 567 0.25 12.56 -17.08
N ILE A 568 -0.82 11.97 -16.52
CA ILE A 568 -0.81 10.71 -15.78
C ILE A 568 -1.97 9.81 -16.26
N SER A 569 -1.67 8.54 -16.52
CA SER A 569 -2.66 7.48 -16.84
C SER A 569 -2.44 6.25 -15.94
N GLY A 570 -3.38 5.30 -15.92
CA GLY A 570 -3.29 4.14 -15.01
C GLY A 570 -3.74 4.44 -13.57
N ILE A 571 -4.48 5.53 -13.38
CA ILE A 571 -4.93 6.02 -12.09
C ILE A 571 -6.45 6.07 -12.02
N MET A 572 -7.00 6.12 -10.80
CA MET A 572 -8.42 6.29 -10.53
C MET A 572 -8.61 7.12 -9.26
N PRO A 573 -9.78 7.75 -9.04
CA PRO A 573 -10.06 8.46 -7.80
C PRO A 573 -9.97 7.53 -6.57
N ALA A 574 -9.24 7.95 -5.54
CA ALA A 574 -9.22 7.26 -4.26
C ALA A 574 -10.54 7.49 -3.49
N PRO A 575 -11.00 6.52 -2.68
CA PRO A 575 -12.15 6.73 -1.79
C PRO A 575 -11.84 7.83 -0.77
N THR A 576 -12.79 8.71 -0.49
CA THR A 576 -12.65 9.74 0.57
C THR A 576 -12.82 9.14 1.97
N ALA A 577 -13.52 8.01 2.09
CA ALA A 577 -13.65 7.26 3.33
C ALA A 577 -13.74 5.75 3.06
N SER A 578 -13.17 4.96 3.96
CA SER A 578 -13.22 3.49 3.93
C SER A 578 -13.18 2.93 5.35
N ALA A 579 -13.91 1.85 5.61
CA ALA A 579 -13.95 1.20 6.90
C ALA A 579 -13.39 -0.22 6.80
N TRP A 580 -12.60 -0.60 7.81
CA TRP A 580 -12.07 -1.94 7.95
C TRP A 580 -13.21 -2.93 8.22
N VAL A 581 -13.29 -3.98 7.42
CA VAL A 581 -14.22 -5.10 7.65
C VAL A 581 -13.49 -6.33 8.17
N GLY A 582 -12.25 -6.57 7.74
CA GLY A 582 -11.41 -7.66 8.24
C GLY A 582 -11.95 -9.07 8.01
N GLU A 583 -12.89 -9.27 7.08
CA GLU A 583 -13.53 -10.57 6.85
C GLU A 583 -12.61 -11.60 6.18
N THR A 584 -11.62 -11.15 5.40
CA THR A 584 -10.74 -12.04 4.63
C THR A 584 -9.48 -12.42 5.43
N SER A 585 -8.82 -11.43 6.04
CA SER A 585 -7.58 -11.61 6.80
C SER A 585 -7.33 -10.41 7.72
N ASN A 586 -6.19 -10.40 8.41
CA ASN A 586 -5.66 -9.25 9.14
C ASN A 586 -4.80 -8.31 8.28
N GLU A 587 -4.41 -8.66 7.05
CA GLU A 587 -3.45 -7.87 6.27
C GLU A 587 -4.06 -6.56 5.72
N TRP A 588 -3.52 -5.41 6.15
CA TRP A 588 -4.04 -4.07 5.82
C TRP A 588 -4.24 -3.84 4.32
N ASN A 589 -3.25 -4.25 3.52
CA ASN A 589 -3.21 -3.94 2.09
C ASN A 589 -4.12 -4.87 1.25
N THR A 590 -4.84 -5.81 1.86
CA THR A 590 -5.82 -6.65 1.17
C THR A 590 -7.09 -5.86 0.89
N ILE A 591 -7.40 -5.60 -0.39
CA ILE A 591 -8.57 -4.80 -0.82
C ILE A 591 -9.88 -5.30 -0.22
N THR A 592 -10.09 -6.62 -0.12
CA THR A 592 -11.34 -7.22 0.40
C THR A 592 -11.51 -7.09 1.91
N ASN A 593 -10.52 -6.58 2.64
CA ASN A 593 -10.67 -6.20 4.05
C ASN A 593 -11.21 -4.77 4.22
N TRP A 594 -11.59 -4.09 3.13
CA TRP A 594 -12.16 -2.76 3.14
C TRP A 594 -13.53 -2.73 2.47
N ASN A 595 -14.47 -2.00 3.05
CA ASN A 595 -15.81 -1.87 2.47
C ASN A 595 -15.84 -0.99 1.21
N ASN A 596 -14.84 -0.11 1.03
CA ASN A 596 -14.79 0.87 -0.04
C ASN A 596 -13.38 1.04 -0.61
N GLY A 597 -12.67 -0.08 -0.79
CA GLY A 597 -11.32 -0.10 -1.36
C GLY A 597 -10.21 0.26 -0.37
N ARG A 598 -8.97 -0.02 -0.78
CA ARG A 598 -7.76 0.19 0.04
C ARG A 598 -7.59 1.69 0.35
N PRO A 599 -7.32 2.08 1.61
CA PRO A 599 -7.09 3.47 1.96
C PRO A 599 -5.86 4.06 1.26
N SER A 600 -6.00 5.34 0.89
CA SER A 600 -4.93 6.20 0.38
C SER A 600 -4.73 7.40 1.32
N VAL A 601 -3.77 8.28 1.01
CA VAL A 601 -3.44 9.48 1.83
C VAL A 601 -4.59 10.48 1.97
N VAL A 602 -5.66 10.34 1.18
CA VAL A 602 -6.87 11.18 1.21
C VAL A 602 -8.09 10.45 1.80
N THR A 603 -7.92 9.20 2.24
CA THR A 603 -9.01 8.35 2.72
C THR A 603 -9.12 8.42 4.23
N ASP A 604 -10.26 8.85 4.75
CA ASP A 604 -10.58 8.75 6.17
C ASP A 604 -10.93 7.29 6.52
N VAL A 605 -10.24 6.74 7.52
CA VAL A 605 -10.31 5.33 7.89
C VAL A 605 -11.04 5.15 9.22
N ILE A 606 -11.93 4.15 9.27
CA ILE A 606 -12.54 3.68 10.52
C ILE A 606 -12.18 2.21 10.75
N ILE A 607 -11.68 1.87 11.93
CA ILE A 607 -11.40 0.49 12.35
C ILE A 607 -12.36 0.12 13.48
N PRO A 608 -13.39 -0.71 13.21
CA PRO A 608 -14.33 -1.15 14.24
C PRO A 608 -13.68 -2.12 15.22
N GLY A 609 -13.93 -1.96 16.52
CA GLY A 609 -13.50 -2.94 17.55
C GLY A 609 -14.21 -4.29 17.49
N SER A 610 -15.28 -4.40 16.69
CA SER A 610 -16.00 -5.64 16.43
C SER A 610 -15.50 -6.42 15.21
N ALA A 611 -14.46 -5.94 14.51
CA ALA A 611 -13.94 -6.61 13.33
C ALA A 611 -13.44 -8.04 13.68
N PRO A 612 -13.77 -9.06 12.85
CA PRO A 612 -13.39 -10.45 13.12
C PRO A 612 -11.88 -10.68 13.09
N ASN A 613 -11.15 -9.97 12.22
CA ASN A 613 -9.69 -9.91 12.22
C ASN A 613 -9.28 -8.44 12.31
N MET A 614 -8.46 -8.10 13.31
CA MET A 614 -7.92 -6.74 13.45
C MET A 614 -6.75 -6.50 12.48
N PRO A 615 -6.54 -5.26 12.02
CA PRO A 615 -5.53 -4.96 11.02
C PRO A 615 -4.08 -5.09 11.51
N THR A 616 -3.27 -5.77 10.72
CA THR A 616 -1.82 -5.89 10.81
C THR A 616 -1.17 -5.29 9.56
N LEU A 617 -0.13 -4.48 9.75
CA LEU A 617 0.67 -3.91 8.67
C LEU A 617 2.05 -4.56 8.63
N SER A 618 2.40 -5.07 7.45
CA SER A 618 3.72 -5.64 7.13
C SER A 618 4.49 -4.81 6.08
N ALA A 619 3.83 -3.81 5.50
CA ALA A 619 4.36 -2.88 4.51
C ALA A 619 3.62 -1.53 4.62
N ASN A 620 4.14 -0.51 3.95
CA ASN A 620 3.58 0.84 3.99
C ASN A 620 2.07 0.84 3.68
N ALA A 621 1.35 1.61 4.49
CA ALA A 621 -0.05 1.90 4.37
C ALA A 621 -0.28 3.40 4.52
N TYR A 622 -1.41 3.88 4.01
CA TYR A 622 -1.73 5.29 3.97
C TYR A 622 -3.16 5.52 4.44
N ALA A 623 -3.37 6.64 5.13
CA ALA A 623 -4.68 7.16 5.46
C ALA A 623 -4.63 8.68 5.56
N ASN A 624 -5.78 9.34 5.43
CA ASN A 624 -5.92 10.73 5.83
C ASN A 624 -6.09 10.81 7.35
N ASN A 625 -7.30 10.64 7.86
CA ASN A 625 -7.55 10.42 9.28
C ASN A 625 -7.74 8.93 9.59
N VAL A 626 -7.46 8.50 10.81
CA VAL A 626 -7.72 7.12 11.26
C VAL A 626 -8.42 7.13 12.61
N THR A 627 -9.62 6.55 12.66
CA THR A 627 -10.39 6.37 13.90
C THR A 627 -10.44 4.89 14.29
N PHE A 628 -9.97 4.60 15.50
CA PHE A 628 -10.07 3.29 16.14
C PHE A 628 -11.25 3.34 17.11
N ASN A 629 -12.34 2.66 16.80
CA ASN A 629 -13.48 2.59 17.71
C ASN A 629 -13.13 1.73 18.95
N ASP A 630 -13.94 1.83 20.01
CA ASP A 630 -13.75 1.04 21.22
C ASP A 630 -13.55 -0.46 20.92
N GLY A 631 -12.45 -1.03 21.44
CA GLY A 631 -12.05 -2.42 21.22
C GLY A 631 -11.18 -2.68 19.97
N ALA A 632 -10.94 -1.67 19.13
CA ALA A 632 -10.07 -1.81 17.96
C ALA A 632 -8.60 -1.97 18.35
N SER A 633 -7.82 -2.56 17.43
CA SER A 633 -6.40 -2.82 17.63
C SER A 633 -5.64 -2.72 16.32
N LEU A 634 -4.39 -2.25 16.38
CA LEU A 634 -3.48 -2.15 15.23
C LEU A 634 -2.10 -2.72 15.55
N LEU A 635 -1.58 -3.54 14.66
CA LEU A 635 -0.18 -3.97 14.67
C LEU A 635 0.57 -3.39 13.46
N GLY A 636 1.84 -3.04 13.63
CA GLY A 636 2.68 -2.48 12.57
C GLY A 636 2.39 -1.01 12.23
N ASN A 637 1.93 -0.20 13.19
CA ASN A 637 1.63 1.22 12.96
C ASN A 637 2.86 2.06 12.56
N ASN A 638 4.08 1.54 12.70
CA ASN A 638 5.29 2.13 12.12
C ASN A 638 5.26 2.18 10.59
N TYR A 639 4.43 1.36 9.94
CA TYR A 639 4.20 1.38 8.49
C TYR A 639 3.00 2.25 8.08
N LEU A 640 2.24 2.78 9.04
CA LEU A 640 1.05 3.58 8.76
C LEU A 640 1.40 5.06 8.64
N ASN A 641 1.25 5.59 7.43
CA ASN A 641 1.46 7.01 7.13
C ASN A 641 0.10 7.73 7.19
N ILE A 642 -0.05 8.63 8.17
CA ILE A 642 -1.30 9.36 8.42
C ILE A 642 -1.07 10.82 8.06
N SER A 643 -1.85 11.33 7.09
CA SER A 643 -1.75 12.74 6.65
C SER A 643 -2.46 13.71 7.61
N GLY A 644 -3.52 13.24 8.27
CA GLY A 644 -4.35 13.96 9.24
C GLY A 644 -4.16 13.42 10.66
N ASP A 645 -5.26 13.24 11.38
CA ASP A 645 -5.27 12.84 12.79
C ASP A 645 -5.49 11.33 12.99
N ALA A 646 -4.87 10.79 14.04
CA ALA A 646 -5.22 9.47 14.58
C ALA A 646 -6.00 9.61 15.89
N LEU A 647 -7.15 8.94 15.96
CA LEU A 647 -8.10 9.02 17.07
C LEU A 647 -8.36 7.61 17.60
N ILE A 648 -8.14 7.39 18.91
CA ILE A 648 -8.51 6.15 19.58
C ILE A 648 -9.65 6.42 20.54
N GLU A 649 -10.76 5.70 20.37
CA GLU A 649 -11.94 5.83 21.20
C GLU A 649 -11.99 4.72 22.24
N ARG A 650 -12.43 5.09 23.45
CA ARG A 650 -12.68 4.16 24.55
C ARG A 650 -13.99 4.55 25.22
N GLU A 651 -14.91 3.61 25.34
CA GLU A 651 -16.16 3.83 26.09
C GLU A 651 -15.92 3.67 27.59
N ILE A 652 -16.25 4.71 28.37
CA ILE A 652 -16.09 4.74 29.83
C ILE A 652 -17.45 4.90 30.48
N SER A 653 -17.80 4.00 31.40
CA SER A 653 -19.06 4.08 32.14
C SER A 653 -19.03 5.23 33.14
N ASN A 654 -20.08 6.04 33.15
CA ASN A 654 -20.21 7.16 34.08
C ASN A 654 -20.51 6.66 35.49
N GLU A 655 -20.19 7.48 36.50
CA GLU A 655 -20.36 7.17 37.93
C GLU A 655 -19.52 5.99 38.45
N LEU A 656 -18.55 5.51 37.67
CA LEU A 656 -17.64 4.43 38.03
C LEU A 656 -16.19 4.86 37.78
N TYR A 657 -15.26 4.35 38.62
CA TYR A 657 -13.83 4.54 38.38
C TYR A 657 -13.33 3.54 37.34
N HIS A 658 -12.55 4.03 36.38
CA HIS A 658 -11.83 3.22 35.39
C HIS A 658 -10.33 3.53 35.45
N TYR A 659 -9.49 2.52 35.22
CA TYR A 659 -8.06 2.75 35.01
C TYR A 659 -7.75 2.85 33.52
N VAL A 660 -7.25 4.01 33.12
CA VAL A 660 -7.01 4.37 31.72
C VAL A 660 -5.55 4.72 31.50
N SER A 661 -5.11 4.67 30.25
CA SER A 661 -3.77 5.07 29.81
C SER A 661 -3.84 5.67 28.41
N SER A 662 -2.79 6.39 27.99
CA SER A 662 -2.76 7.04 26.68
C SER A 662 -2.09 6.13 25.63
N PRO A 663 -2.82 5.67 24.60
CA PRO A 663 -2.24 4.93 23.47
C PRO A 663 -1.60 5.83 22.40
N VAL A 664 -1.68 7.16 22.58
CA VAL A 664 -1.06 8.17 21.72
C VAL A 664 -0.08 9.04 22.48
N ALA A 665 0.83 9.69 21.75
CA ALA A 665 1.80 10.60 22.31
C ALA A 665 1.14 11.93 22.67
N ALA A 666 1.43 12.42 23.88
CA ALA A 666 1.15 13.77 24.34
C ALA A 666 -0.33 14.22 24.36
N ALA A 667 -1.30 13.30 24.54
CA ALA A 667 -2.71 13.68 24.70
C ALA A 667 -2.93 14.49 25.99
N THR A 668 -3.59 15.65 25.89
CA THR A 668 -3.98 16.45 27.05
C THR A 668 -5.28 15.93 27.66
N ALA A 669 -5.34 15.87 28.98
CA ALA A 669 -6.48 15.30 29.70
C ALA A 669 -7.84 15.93 29.31
N GLY A 670 -7.87 17.24 29.08
CA GLY A 670 -9.09 17.97 28.70
C GLY A 670 -9.54 17.80 27.25
N ASN A 671 -8.67 17.28 26.38
CA ASN A 671 -9.06 16.91 25.00
C ASN A 671 -9.60 15.48 24.96
N VAL A 672 -9.14 14.61 25.85
CA VAL A 672 -9.57 13.21 25.92
C VAL A 672 -10.90 13.07 26.68
N PHE A 673 -11.03 13.79 27.79
CA PHE A 673 -12.16 13.64 28.73
C PHE A 673 -12.91 14.97 28.92
N PRO A 674 -14.22 14.92 29.25
CA PRO A 674 -14.96 16.11 29.64
C PRO A 674 -14.32 16.82 30.83
N LEU A 675 -14.45 18.15 30.91
CA LEU A 675 -13.90 18.97 32.00
C LEU A 675 -14.43 18.61 33.40
N SER A 676 -15.54 17.89 33.49
CA SER A 676 -16.10 17.37 34.74
C SER A 676 -15.36 16.14 35.28
N THR A 677 -14.47 15.54 34.50
CA THR A 677 -13.82 14.27 34.85
C THR A 677 -12.82 14.45 35.98
N PHE A 678 -12.90 13.59 36.99
CA PHE A 678 -11.87 13.49 38.01
C PHE A 678 -10.77 12.54 37.53
N LEU A 679 -9.58 13.07 37.26
CA LEU A 679 -8.41 12.31 36.81
C LEU A 679 -7.29 12.38 37.83
N ARG A 680 -6.70 11.22 38.15
CA ARG A 680 -5.58 11.11 39.10
C ARG A 680 -4.58 10.06 38.65
N PHE A 681 -3.30 10.25 38.95
CA PHE A 681 -2.30 9.18 38.87
C PHE A 681 -1.89 8.73 40.26
N TYR A 682 -1.29 7.55 40.33
CA TYR A 682 -0.78 6.99 41.56
C TYR A 682 0.71 7.34 41.74
N ASP A 683 1.04 7.99 42.85
CA ASP A 683 2.40 8.31 43.29
C ASP A 683 2.61 7.78 44.70
N GLU A 684 3.29 6.65 44.78
CA GLU A 684 3.51 5.94 46.03
C GLU A 684 4.48 6.70 46.98
N THR A 685 5.32 7.59 46.43
CA THR A 685 6.26 8.40 47.21
C THR A 685 5.56 9.55 47.96
N HIS A 686 4.30 9.81 47.65
CA HIS A 686 3.55 10.94 48.19
C HIS A 686 3.09 10.64 49.64
N PRO A 687 3.62 11.35 50.65
CA PRO A 687 3.58 10.92 52.05
C PRO A 687 2.20 11.00 52.74
N SER A 688 1.23 11.72 52.14
CA SER A 688 -0.10 11.95 52.74
C SER A 688 -1.27 11.64 51.82
N ALA A 689 -1.04 11.39 50.53
CA ALA A 689 -2.07 11.06 49.55
C ALA A 689 -1.43 10.44 48.29
N GLN A 690 -1.54 9.11 48.14
CA GLN A 690 -0.95 8.38 47.00
C GLN A 690 -1.63 8.69 45.66
N TRP A 691 -2.80 9.33 45.65
CA TRP A 691 -3.50 9.75 44.44
C TRP A 691 -3.30 11.25 44.20
N VAL A 692 -2.64 11.59 43.10
CA VAL A 692 -2.33 12.98 42.71
C VAL A 692 -3.23 13.39 41.55
N ASN A 693 -3.97 14.48 41.72
CA ASN A 693 -4.84 15.01 40.65
C ASN A 693 -4.04 15.49 39.46
N ILE A 694 -4.60 15.31 38.26
CA ILE A 694 -4.19 16.01 37.05
C ILE A 694 -5.37 16.84 36.52
N TYR A 695 -5.05 17.86 35.75
CA TYR A 695 -5.98 18.85 35.24
C TYR A 695 -5.98 18.87 33.72
N GLN A 696 -6.95 19.58 33.13
CA GLN A 696 -7.24 19.58 31.69
C GLN A 696 -6.03 19.85 30.76
N ASN A 697 -5.04 20.64 31.21
CA ASN A 697 -3.86 21.00 30.41
C ASN A 697 -2.69 20.02 30.61
N ASP A 698 -2.80 19.09 31.55
CA ASP A 698 -1.74 18.13 31.83
C ASP A 698 -1.71 17.05 30.74
N ILE A 699 -0.51 16.66 30.37
CA ILE A 699 -0.26 15.63 29.37
C ILE A 699 -0.34 14.24 30.02
N MET A 700 -1.19 13.39 29.47
CA MET A 700 -1.26 11.97 29.81
C MET A 700 -0.05 11.23 29.21
N GLN A 701 0.80 10.67 30.06
CA GLN A 701 2.03 10.00 29.64
C GLN A 701 1.72 8.55 29.18
N PRO A 702 2.25 8.09 28.03
CA PRO A 702 1.95 6.78 27.44
C PRO A 702 2.04 5.56 28.38
N THR A 703 3.00 5.56 29.30
CA THR A 703 3.26 4.41 30.20
C THR A 703 2.68 4.56 31.60
N LYS A 704 2.03 5.70 31.89
CA LYS A 704 1.42 5.97 33.19
C LYS A 704 -0.05 5.62 33.13
N GLY A 705 -0.55 4.96 34.18
CA GLY A 705 -1.98 4.73 34.32
C GLY A 705 -2.63 5.84 35.16
N TYR A 706 -3.90 6.08 34.89
CA TYR A 706 -4.70 7.12 35.51
C TYR A 706 -6.03 6.52 35.97
N ALA A 707 -6.49 6.91 37.16
CA ALA A 707 -7.87 6.68 37.58
C ALA A 707 -8.74 7.81 37.04
N ALA A 708 -9.76 7.45 36.27
CA ALA A 708 -10.76 8.33 35.70
C ALA A 708 -12.13 8.04 36.31
N PHE A 709 -12.82 9.09 36.76
CA PHE A 709 -14.24 9.03 37.12
C PHE A 709 -14.96 10.15 36.40
N ILE A 710 -15.97 9.80 35.61
CA ILE A 710 -16.77 10.76 34.84
C ILE A 710 -18.12 10.93 35.53
N PRO A 711 -18.40 12.11 36.13
CA PRO A 711 -19.72 12.41 36.67
C PRO A 711 -20.76 12.48 35.56
N GLY A 712 -21.94 11.89 35.76
CA GLY A 712 -23.00 11.84 34.78
C GLY A 712 -24.22 11.05 35.26
N ILE A 713 -24.87 10.35 34.32
CA ILE A 713 -26.03 9.50 34.60
C ILE A 713 -25.54 8.05 34.73
N THR A 714 -25.88 7.39 35.85
CA THR A 714 -25.58 5.97 36.08
C THR A 714 -26.09 5.10 34.91
N GLY A 715 -25.25 4.19 34.44
CA GLY A 715 -25.56 3.30 33.30
C GLY A 715 -25.39 3.96 31.92
N SER A 716 -25.00 5.23 31.84
CA SER A 716 -24.57 5.87 30.58
C SER A 716 -23.06 5.76 30.40
N GLN A 717 -22.60 5.82 29.14
CA GLN A 717 -21.19 5.82 28.78
C GLN A 717 -20.80 7.15 28.15
N THR A 718 -19.52 7.50 28.31
CA THR A 718 -18.87 8.62 27.65
C THR A 718 -17.69 8.11 26.85
N THR A 719 -17.64 8.47 25.56
CA THR A 719 -16.50 8.19 24.69
C THR A 719 -15.34 9.10 25.07
N ALA A 720 -14.24 8.49 25.52
CA ALA A 720 -12.95 9.14 25.65
C ALA A 720 -12.19 9.04 24.32
N THR A 721 -11.74 10.16 23.77
CA THR A 721 -11.10 10.20 22.45
C THR A 721 -9.65 10.67 22.56
N PHE A 722 -8.72 9.74 22.38
CA PHE A 722 -7.29 10.01 22.38
C PHE A 722 -6.84 10.42 20.98
N THR A 723 -6.58 11.71 20.78
CA THR A 723 -6.08 12.25 19.51
C THR A 723 -4.58 12.54 19.61
N GLY A 724 -3.78 12.00 18.69
CA GLY A 724 -2.35 12.27 18.62
C GLY A 724 -1.59 11.23 17.83
N LEU A 725 -0.26 11.36 17.80
CA LEU A 725 0.61 10.36 17.14
C LEU A 725 0.48 9.01 17.86
N LEU A 726 0.18 7.94 17.11
CA LEU A 726 0.12 6.59 17.65
C LEU A 726 1.48 6.20 18.24
N ASN A 727 1.49 5.74 19.49
CA ASN A 727 2.72 5.29 20.12
C ASN A 727 3.27 4.03 19.42
N ASP A 728 4.58 4.01 19.19
CA ASP A 728 5.31 2.91 18.58
C ASP A 728 6.73 2.83 19.16
N GLY A 729 7.31 1.63 19.16
CA GLY A 729 8.67 1.39 19.61
C GLY A 729 8.77 1.10 21.10
N PRO A 730 9.99 0.90 21.63
CA PRO A 730 10.18 0.44 22.99
C PRO A 730 9.84 1.50 24.04
N PHE A 731 9.25 1.07 25.14
CA PHE A 731 8.92 1.89 26.30
C PHE A 731 9.55 1.30 27.55
N THR A 732 10.28 2.11 28.31
CA THR A 732 10.83 1.70 29.60
C THR A 732 10.27 2.57 30.72
N ILE A 733 9.68 1.93 31.72
CA ILE A 733 9.25 2.56 32.97
C ILE A 733 10.34 2.29 34.01
N ASN A 734 10.96 3.36 34.51
CA ASN A 734 11.96 3.30 35.56
C ASN A 734 11.45 3.99 36.84
N GLY A 735 12.07 3.64 37.97
CA GLY A 735 11.79 4.31 39.24
C GLY A 735 10.42 3.99 39.81
N LEU A 736 9.89 2.78 39.54
CA LEU A 736 8.76 2.24 40.28
C LEU A 736 9.23 1.99 41.71
N THR A 737 8.51 2.50 42.70
CA THR A 737 9.01 2.53 44.08
C THR A 737 8.33 1.48 44.97
N PHE A 738 9.03 1.16 46.06
CA PHE A 738 8.44 0.60 47.27
C PHE A 738 8.73 1.55 48.44
N THR A 739 7.72 2.32 48.83
CA THR A 739 7.75 3.32 49.89
C THR A 739 6.87 2.87 51.04
N SER A 740 7.49 2.47 52.16
CA SER A 740 6.75 2.16 53.39
C SER A 740 6.10 3.43 53.95
N ASN A 741 4.81 3.65 53.67
CA ASN A 741 4.12 4.90 54.01
C ASN A 741 2.82 4.67 54.83
N SER A 742 1.96 5.69 54.94
CA SER A 742 0.76 5.73 55.77
C SER A 742 -0.35 4.70 55.45
N SER A 743 -0.24 3.91 54.38
CA SER A 743 -1.19 2.85 54.04
C SER A 743 -0.48 1.53 53.71
N PRO A 744 -0.03 0.76 54.74
CA PRO A 744 0.81 -0.43 54.57
C PRO A 744 0.26 -1.48 53.60
N ASN A 745 -1.06 -1.53 53.43
CA ASN A 745 -1.74 -2.46 52.53
C ASN A 745 -1.52 -2.16 51.03
N TYR A 746 -1.00 -0.98 50.70
CA TYR A 746 -0.73 -0.54 49.33
C TYR A 746 0.74 -0.18 49.09
N ASP A 747 1.65 -0.59 49.98
CA ASP A 747 3.08 -0.41 49.78
C ASP A 747 3.58 -1.27 48.59
N GLY A 748 4.41 -0.68 47.75
CA GLY A 748 5.01 -1.21 46.53
C GLY A 748 4.16 -1.10 45.27
N TYR A 749 2.88 -0.69 45.34
CA TYR A 749 2.02 -0.64 44.16
C TYR A 749 2.30 0.59 43.29
N ASN A 750 2.32 0.41 41.98
CA ASN A 750 2.53 1.47 41.00
C ASN A 750 1.54 1.32 39.85
N LEU A 751 0.81 2.40 39.51
CA LEU A 751 -0.17 2.39 38.43
C LEU A 751 0.51 2.73 37.09
N VAL A 752 0.60 1.73 36.22
CA VAL A 752 1.20 1.83 34.89
C VAL A 752 0.12 1.71 33.80
N GLY A 753 0.47 2.00 32.57
CA GLY A 753 -0.45 2.05 31.43
C GLY A 753 0.05 1.22 30.25
N ASN A 754 -0.88 0.71 29.44
CA ASN A 754 -0.58 0.24 28.09
C ASN A 754 -0.35 1.43 27.15
N PRO A 755 0.90 1.67 26.68
CA PRO A 755 1.18 2.77 25.78
C PRO A 755 0.72 2.55 24.34
N TYR A 756 0.36 1.34 23.91
CA TYR A 756 0.20 1.02 22.48
C TYR A 756 -1.25 1.09 21.99
N PRO A 757 -1.45 1.29 20.66
CA PRO A 757 -2.75 1.14 19.99
C PRO A 757 -3.14 -0.34 19.76
N SER A 758 -2.62 -1.25 20.60
CA SER A 758 -2.90 -2.68 20.58
C SER A 758 -2.93 -3.24 21.99
N ALA A 759 -3.44 -4.46 22.17
CA ALA A 759 -3.28 -5.12 23.45
C ALA A 759 -1.81 -5.50 23.70
N ILE A 760 -1.42 -5.56 24.97
CA ILE A 760 -0.11 -6.10 25.40
C ILE A 760 -0.31 -7.50 25.95
N ASP A 761 0.57 -8.42 25.59
CA ASP A 761 0.68 -9.75 26.16
C ASP A 761 1.64 -9.77 27.37
N LEU A 762 1.10 -10.00 28.57
CA LEU A 762 1.87 -10.08 29.80
C LEU A 762 2.85 -11.26 29.87
N GLU A 763 2.66 -12.32 29.07
CA GLU A 763 3.60 -13.44 29.04
C GLU A 763 4.52 -13.40 27.81
N SER A 764 4.55 -12.29 27.06
CA SER A 764 5.56 -12.10 26.03
C SER A 764 6.95 -12.12 26.63
N SER A 765 7.87 -12.84 25.99
CA SER A 765 9.29 -12.85 26.38
C SER A 765 9.95 -11.47 26.31
N SER A 766 9.35 -10.54 25.57
CA SER A 766 9.83 -9.18 25.42
C SER A 766 9.35 -8.23 26.52
N LEU A 767 8.46 -8.70 27.42
CA LEU A 767 8.11 -7.96 28.62
C LEU A 767 9.16 -8.24 29.71
N LEU A 768 10.10 -7.31 29.89
CA LEU A 768 11.15 -7.46 30.90
C LEU A 768 10.74 -6.76 32.21
N ARG A 769 10.73 -7.54 33.29
CA ARG A 769 10.50 -7.09 34.66
C ARG A 769 11.82 -7.06 35.43
N THR A 770 12.00 -6.08 36.31
CA THR A 770 13.11 -6.06 37.27
C THR A 770 12.57 -5.60 38.61
N ASN A 771 12.79 -6.40 39.66
CA ASN A 771 12.30 -6.16 41.02
C ASN A 771 10.77 -5.91 41.08
N LEU A 772 9.99 -6.58 40.23
CA LEU A 772 8.55 -6.52 40.20
C LEU A 772 7.97 -7.92 40.38
N ASP A 773 6.88 -8.02 41.13
CA ASP A 773 6.10 -9.25 41.22
C ASP A 773 5.54 -9.63 39.83
N ALA A 774 5.25 -10.91 39.63
CA ALA A 774 4.71 -11.47 38.39
C ALA A 774 3.23 -11.14 38.16
N THR A 775 2.59 -10.49 39.13
CA THR A 775 1.15 -10.21 39.11
C THR A 775 0.83 -8.79 38.64
N ALA A 776 -0.02 -8.69 37.62
CA ALA A 776 -0.70 -7.45 37.24
C ALA A 776 -2.10 -7.39 37.85
N TYR A 777 -2.52 -6.21 38.28
CA TYR A 777 -3.80 -5.97 38.95
C TYR A 777 -4.66 -4.97 38.17
N PHE A 778 -5.92 -5.33 37.96
CA PHE A 778 -6.87 -4.57 37.15
C PHE A 778 -8.08 -4.21 38.01
N TRP A 779 -8.47 -2.95 38.00
CA TRP A 779 -9.77 -2.56 38.52
C TRP A 779 -10.84 -2.77 37.45
N ASP A 780 -11.81 -3.63 37.75
CA ASP A 780 -12.98 -3.84 36.91
C ASP A 780 -14.21 -3.29 37.64
N PRO A 781 -14.75 -2.14 37.20
CA PRO A 781 -15.91 -1.55 37.84
C PRO A 781 -17.20 -2.34 37.61
N SER A 782 -17.25 -3.28 36.65
CA SER A 782 -18.45 -4.09 36.38
C SER A 782 -18.63 -5.25 37.36
N LEU A 783 -17.58 -5.65 38.07
CA LEU A 783 -17.64 -6.71 39.08
C LEU A 783 -18.55 -6.29 40.25
N ASN A 784 -19.13 -7.30 40.92
CA ASN A 784 -19.87 -7.12 42.16
C ASN A 784 -21.04 -6.13 42.05
N ALA A 785 -21.88 -6.30 41.02
CA ALA A 785 -23.04 -5.45 40.73
C ALA A 785 -22.66 -3.95 40.63
N GLU A 786 -21.63 -3.66 39.84
CA GLU A 786 -21.08 -2.30 39.63
C GLU A 786 -20.42 -1.65 40.86
N ALA A 787 -20.26 -2.38 41.96
CA ALA A 787 -19.48 -1.91 43.12
C ALA A 787 -17.96 -1.99 42.88
N GLY A 788 -17.56 -2.68 41.82
CA GLY A 788 -16.18 -2.86 41.37
C GLY A 788 -15.40 -3.91 42.17
N GLY A 789 -14.29 -4.36 41.58
CA GLY A 789 -13.39 -5.33 42.20
C GLY A 789 -12.05 -5.39 41.49
N TYR A 790 -11.07 -6.00 42.16
CA TYR A 790 -9.77 -6.27 41.56
C TYR A 790 -9.72 -7.64 40.91
N ALA A 791 -9.43 -7.63 39.62
CA ALA A 791 -9.00 -8.80 38.86
C ALA A 791 -7.48 -8.85 38.82
N THR A 792 -6.91 -10.04 38.70
CA THR A 792 -5.45 -10.22 38.65
C THR A 792 -5.04 -11.12 37.51
N TRP A 793 -3.81 -10.99 37.03
CA TRP A 793 -3.15 -11.99 36.21
C TRP A 793 -1.72 -12.20 36.70
N THR A 794 -1.39 -13.41 37.14
CA THR A 794 -0.04 -13.80 37.56
C THR A 794 0.64 -14.56 36.41
N ILE A 795 1.73 -13.99 35.88
CA ILE A 795 2.49 -14.54 34.74
C ILE A 795 2.94 -15.97 35.04
N GLY A 796 2.72 -16.89 34.10
CA GLY A 796 3.07 -18.31 34.26
C GLY A 796 2.12 -19.09 35.18
N ALA A 797 1.02 -18.47 35.62
CA ALA A 797 -0.02 -19.06 36.46
C ALA A 797 -1.43 -18.88 35.85
N THR A 798 -2.29 -18.08 36.48
CA THR A 798 -3.65 -17.79 36.03
C THR A 798 -4.09 -16.42 36.55
N GLY A 799 -5.20 -15.91 36.02
CA GLY A 799 -5.89 -14.77 36.60
C GLY A 799 -6.97 -15.11 37.63
N THR A 800 -7.34 -14.10 38.42
CA THR A 800 -8.53 -14.10 39.28
C THR A 800 -9.54 -13.01 38.87
N ASN A 801 -10.82 -13.22 39.20
CA ASN A 801 -11.97 -12.37 38.90
C ASN A 801 -12.07 -11.97 37.42
N GLY A 802 -11.76 -12.90 36.51
CA GLY A 802 -11.79 -12.64 35.07
C GLY A 802 -10.58 -11.84 34.54
N GLY A 803 -9.54 -11.68 35.36
CA GLY A 803 -8.28 -11.06 34.97
C GLY A 803 -7.59 -11.82 33.83
N SER A 804 -6.83 -11.08 33.04
CA SER A 804 -6.44 -11.48 31.69
C SER A 804 -4.96 -11.28 31.44
N ARG A 805 -4.38 -12.25 30.71
CA ARG A 805 -3.03 -12.17 30.13
C ARG A 805 -2.84 -10.94 29.25
N TYR A 806 -3.89 -10.53 28.56
CA TYR A 806 -3.87 -9.37 27.67
C TYR A 806 -4.36 -8.11 28.36
N ILE A 807 -3.60 -7.02 28.21
CA ILE A 807 -3.96 -5.67 28.65
C ILE A 807 -4.52 -4.91 27.46
N PRO A 808 -5.81 -4.54 27.43
CA PRO A 808 -6.43 -3.84 26.30
C PRO A 808 -5.83 -2.45 26.01
N VAL A 809 -6.14 -1.93 24.82
CA VAL A 809 -5.80 -0.54 24.43
C VAL A 809 -6.36 0.45 25.45
N ALA A 810 -5.59 1.49 25.78
CA ALA A 810 -5.96 2.55 26.71
C ALA A 810 -6.29 2.07 28.16
N GLN A 811 -5.86 0.87 28.56
CA GLN A 811 -6.07 0.34 29.90
C GLN A 811 -4.90 0.67 30.84
N GLY A 812 -5.21 1.10 32.07
CA GLY A 812 -4.25 1.19 33.18
C GLY A 812 -4.29 -0.05 34.08
N PHE A 813 -3.16 -0.42 34.68
CA PHE A 813 -3.04 -1.57 35.57
C PHE A 813 -1.96 -1.35 36.63
N PHE A 814 -2.13 -1.97 37.78
CA PHE A 814 -1.15 -1.91 38.86
C PHE A 814 -0.13 -3.04 38.71
N VAL A 815 1.13 -2.70 39.01
CA VAL A 815 2.21 -3.65 39.28
C VAL A 815 2.76 -3.38 40.68
N LYS A 816 3.43 -4.37 41.28
CA LYS A 816 4.00 -4.22 42.61
C LYS A 816 5.51 -4.44 42.59
N VAL A 817 6.27 -3.53 43.22
CA VAL A 817 7.69 -3.71 43.51
C VAL A 817 7.84 -4.75 44.62
N SER A 818 8.77 -5.69 44.44
CA SER A 818 8.87 -6.89 45.26
C SER A 818 9.41 -6.60 46.67
N GLY A 819 10.48 -5.81 46.79
CA GLY A 819 11.14 -5.54 48.07
C GLY A 819 11.08 -4.08 48.53
N VAL A 820 11.05 -3.89 49.86
CA VAL A 820 11.15 -2.57 50.51
C VAL A 820 12.46 -1.89 50.13
N GLY A 821 12.40 -0.65 49.64
CA GLY A 821 13.57 0.13 49.26
C GLY A 821 14.21 -0.26 47.92
N GLU A 822 13.62 -1.20 47.19
CA GLU A 822 14.00 -1.51 45.81
C GLU A 822 13.37 -0.51 44.83
N ASN A 823 14.00 -0.36 43.66
CA ASN A 823 13.40 0.30 42.52
C ASN A 823 13.09 -0.74 41.46
N GLY A 824 11.83 -0.78 41.02
CA GLY A 824 11.36 -1.63 39.94
C GLY A 824 11.43 -0.94 38.58
N SER A 825 11.46 -1.75 37.54
CA SER A 825 11.32 -1.29 36.16
C SER A 825 10.54 -2.28 35.30
N LEU A 826 9.82 -1.75 34.31
CA LEU A 826 9.08 -2.52 33.32
C LEU A 826 9.47 -2.04 31.92
N ASN A 827 9.88 -2.97 31.05
CA ASN A 827 10.28 -2.66 29.68
C ASN A 827 9.37 -3.38 28.68
N PHE A 828 8.95 -2.64 27.67
CA PHE A 828 8.15 -3.09 26.55
C PHE A 828 8.94 -2.85 25.26
N ASP A 829 8.86 -3.75 24.30
CA ASP A 829 9.15 -3.46 22.89
C ASP A 829 7.90 -3.72 22.04
N ASN A 830 8.01 -3.65 20.71
CA ASN A 830 6.87 -3.88 19.83
C ASN A 830 6.43 -5.36 19.79
N ASP A 831 7.25 -6.31 20.22
CA ASP A 831 6.94 -7.75 20.20
C ASP A 831 6.01 -8.18 21.35
N VAL A 832 5.78 -7.30 22.33
CA VAL A 832 4.74 -7.54 23.36
C VAL A 832 3.32 -7.32 22.84
N ARG A 833 3.17 -6.71 21.66
CA ARG A 833 1.88 -6.29 21.10
C ARG A 833 1.16 -7.47 20.46
N THR A 834 -0.16 -7.54 20.65
CA THR A 834 -1.00 -8.58 20.04
C THR A 834 -2.39 -8.05 19.72
N HIS A 835 -3.04 -8.68 18.73
CA HIS A 835 -4.48 -8.62 18.62
C HIS A 835 -5.12 -9.52 19.69
N SER A 836 -6.23 -9.07 20.27
CA SER A 836 -6.98 -9.86 21.24
C SER A 836 -8.48 -9.71 20.99
N THR A 837 -9.01 -10.55 20.10
CA THR A 837 -10.44 -10.82 20.00
C THR A 837 -10.74 -11.96 20.99
N ARG A 838 -11.28 -11.71 22.18
CA ARG A 838 -11.44 -12.77 23.20
C ARG A 838 -12.37 -13.90 22.72
N PRO A 839 -11.86 -15.13 22.56
CA PRO A 839 -12.44 -16.28 23.27
C PRO A 839 -11.37 -17.04 24.07
N PHE A 840 -11.64 -17.26 25.36
CA PHE A 840 -10.76 -17.97 26.28
C PHE A 840 -11.05 -19.48 26.23
N TYR A 841 -10.04 -20.29 25.88
CA TYR A 841 -10.04 -21.70 26.24
C TYR A 841 -9.49 -21.82 27.66
N LYS A 842 -10.37 -22.11 28.63
CA LYS A 842 -10.00 -22.43 30.02
C LYS A 842 -9.24 -23.77 30.08
N ASN A 843 -7.99 -23.81 29.66
CA ASN A 843 -7.10 -24.87 30.10
C ASN A 843 -6.47 -24.40 31.42
N GLU A 844 -7.09 -24.79 32.53
CA GLU A 844 -6.52 -24.55 33.86
C GLU A 844 -5.14 -25.24 33.93
N PRO A 845 -4.08 -24.54 34.38
CA PRO A 845 -2.75 -25.12 34.59
C PRO A 845 -2.80 -26.39 35.46
N ALA A 846 -1.83 -27.29 35.27
CA ALA A 846 -1.70 -28.48 36.11
C ALA A 846 -1.58 -28.11 37.61
N ASN A 847 -2.15 -28.95 38.49
CA ASN A 847 -2.15 -28.78 39.95
C ASN A 847 -2.68 -27.42 40.44
N LEU A 848 -3.83 -26.97 39.93
CA LEU A 848 -4.45 -25.70 40.30
C LEU A 848 -5.90 -25.88 40.77
N LEU A 849 -6.23 -25.32 41.94
CA LEU A 849 -7.57 -25.29 42.51
C LEU A 849 -8.08 -23.85 42.56
N ARG A 850 -9.15 -23.56 41.82
CA ARG A 850 -9.86 -22.28 41.87
C ARG A 850 -11.05 -22.40 42.81
N ILE A 851 -11.18 -21.46 43.72
CA ILE A 851 -12.27 -21.38 44.70
C ILE A 851 -13.04 -20.09 44.42
N LEU A 852 -14.31 -20.22 44.08
CA LEU A 852 -15.24 -19.12 43.85
C LEU A 852 -16.29 -19.13 44.95
N VAL A 853 -16.54 -17.99 45.57
CA VAL A 853 -17.71 -17.82 46.43
C VAL A 853 -18.64 -16.80 45.80
N SER A 854 -19.92 -17.15 45.68
CA SER A 854 -20.95 -16.30 45.07
C SER A 854 -22.25 -16.29 45.89
N GLY A 855 -22.92 -15.13 45.92
CA GLY A 855 -24.20 -14.91 46.59
C GLY A 855 -24.55 -13.42 46.62
N ASP A 856 -25.83 -13.08 46.71
CA ASP A 856 -26.34 -11.70 46.73
C ASP A 856 -25.85 -10.81 45.55
N ASN A 857 -25.71 -11.39 44.35
CA ASN A 857 -25.13 -10.77 43.15
C ASN A 857 -23.66 -10.34 43.26
N LEU A 858 -22.97 -10.75 44.33
CA LEU A 858 -21.54 -10.56 44.54
C LEU A 858 -20.81 -11.89 44.31
N ALA A 859 -19.58 -11.80 43.82
CA ALA A 859 -18.73 -12.96 43.65
C ALA A 859 -17.26 -12.56 43.78
N ASP A 860 -16.48 -13.41 44.41
CA ASP A 860 -15.03 -13.24 44.52
C ASP A 860 -14.33 -14.59 44.52
N GLU A 861 -13.11 -14.61 44.01
CA GLU A 861 -12.34 -15.84 43.85
C GLU A 861 -10.90 -15.76 44.38
N THR A 862 -10.37 -16.94 44.72
CA THR A 862 -8.96 -17.15 45.08
C THR A 862 -8.46 -18.48 44.51
N VAL A 863 -7.15 -18.62 44.37
CA VAL A 863 -6.51 -19.78 43.75
C VAL A 863 -5.44 -20.38 44.66
N ILE A 864 -5.40 -21.71 44.71
CA ILE A 864 -4.30 -22.49 45.30
C ILE A 864 -3.63 -23.27 44.18
N ARG A 865 -2.30 -23.26 44.10
CA ARG A 865 -1.54 -23.97 43.05
C ARG A 865 -0.34 -24.73 43.61
N PHE A 866 0.00 -25.86 42.99
CA PHE A 866 1.33 -26.46 43.15
C PHE A 866 2.24 -26.19 41.95
N ALA A 867 3.40 -25.59 42.20
CA ALA A 867 4.39 -25.20 41.20
C ALA A 867 5.82 -25.49 41.69
N ASP A 868 6.63 -26.10 40.82
CA ASP A 868 8.04 -26.36 41.13
C ASP A 868 8.78 -25.04 41.43
N GLY A 869 9.46 -24.99 42.58
CA GLY A 869 10.21 -23.81 43.02
C GLY A 869 9.46 -22.89 43.99
N ALA A 870 8.13 -22.98 44.08
CA ALA A 870 7.35 -22.18 45.04
C ALA A 870 7.70 -22.55 46.50
N THR A 871 7.53 -21.58 47.41
CA THR A 871 7.82 -21.74 48.84
C THR A 871 6.60 -21.39 49.69
N PRO A 872 6.54 -21.82 50.96
CA PRO A 872 5.44 -21.43 51.86
C PRO A 872 5.41 -19.95 52.26
N ALA A 873 6.55 -19.24 52.11
CA ALA A 873 6.62 -17.80 52.31
C ALA A 873 6.25 -17.10 51.01
N PHE A 874 5.74 -15.86 51.11
CA PHE A 874 5.39 -15.07 49.93
C PHE A 874 6.55 -14.98 48.93
N ASP A 875 6.26 -15.36 47.69
CA ASP A 875 7.16 -15.25 46.56
C ASP A 875 6.44 -14.51 45.42
N GLY A 876 6.89 -13.30 45.11
CA GLY A 876 6.27 -12.45 44.08
C GLY A 876 6.27 -13.05 42.68
N GLU A 877 7.06 -14.09 42.40
CA GLU A 877 7.02 -14.80 41.11
C GLU A 877 5.92 -15.87 41.03
N PHE A 878 5.43 -16.36 42.18
CA PHE A 878 4.46 -17.45 42.22
C PHE A 878 3.14 -17.08 42.89
N ASP A 879 3.15 -16.11 43.80
CA ASP A 879 2.00 -15.67 44.60
C ASP A 879 1.44 -14.34 44.11
N ALA A 880 0.19 -14.08 44.49
CA ALA A 880 -0.46 -12.79 44.25
C ALA A 880 -1.07 -12.26 45.53
N TRP A 881 -0.69 -11.03 45.93
CA TRP A 881 -1.39 -10.28 46.97
C TRP A 881 -2.89 -10.12 46.66
N LYS A 882 -3.73 -10.03 47.68
CA LYS A 882 -5.14 -9.67 47.52
C LYS A 882 -5.32 -8.16 47.68
N LEU A 883 -5.60 -7.46 46.57
CA LEU A 883 -6.14 -6.10 46.64
C LEU A 883 -7.64 -6.16 46.99
N GLN A 884 -7.99 -5.51 48.09
CA GLN A 884 -9.30 -5.60 48.72
C GLN A 884 -10.24 -4.48 48.26
N ASN A 885 -11.49 -4.80 47.93
CA ASN A 885 -12.60 -3.84 47.98
C ASN A 885 -13.41 -4.08 49.26
N TYR A 886 -13.28 -3.17 50.23
CA TYR A 886 -13.92 -3.30 51.54
C TYR A 886 -15.44 -3.10 51.53
N GLY A 887 -16.02 -2.64 50.41
CA GLY A 887 -17.46 -2.48 50.25
C GLY A 887 -18.21 -3.75 49.83
N VAL A 888 -17.50 -4.83 49.50
CA VAL A 888 -18.08 -6.08 48.96
C VAL A 888 -17.53 -7.31 49.67
N ASN A 889 -18.08 -8.48 49.36
CA ASN A 889 -17.58 -9.77 49.83
C ASN A 889 -16.15 -10.02 49.31
N GLN A 890 -15.29 -10.61 50.15
CA GLN A 890 -13.89 -10.83 49.80
C GLN A 890 -13.43 -12.23 50.19
N LEU A 891 -12.85 -12.94 49.23
CA LEU A 891 -12.31 -14.28 49.35
C LEU A 891 -10.80 -14.24 49.07
N TYR A 892 -10.03 -14.84 49.96
CA TYR A 892 -8.58 -14.92 49.85
C TYR A 892 -8.04 -16.11 50.63
N THR A 893 -6.84 -16.56 50.29
CA THR A 893 -6.10 -17.50 51.14
C THR A 893 -5.14 -16.75 52.05
N ARG A 894 -4.78 -17.36 53.17
CA ARG A 894 -3.90 -16.76 54.17
C ARG A 894 -2.53 -17.42 54.09
N GLY A 895 -1.52 -16.63 53.76
CA GLY A 895 -0.11 -17.07 53.72
C GLY A 895 0.57 -16.98 55.09
N GLN A 896 1.89 -17.16 55.12
CA GLN A 896 2.70 -16.92 56.31
C GLN A 896 2.58 -15.45 56.76
N ASP A 897 2.65 -15.19 58.08
CA ASP A 897 2.52 -13.84 58.67
C ASP A 897 1.19 -13.12 58.39
N ASP A 898 0.11 -13.87 58.19
CA ASP A 898 -1.27 -13.38 58.03
C ASP A 898 -1.54 -12.58 56.74
N ILE A 899 -0.66 -12.72 55.75
CA ILE A 899 -0.81 -12.05 54.45
C ILE A 899 -2.02 -12.59 53.68
N GLN A 900 -2.71 -11.70 52.97
CA GLN A 900 -3.91 -12.01 52.19
C GLN A 900 -3.55 -12.20 50.73
N LEU A 901 -3.86 -13.36 50.17
CA LEU A 901 -3.43 -13.75 48.83
C LEU A 901 -4.62 -14.06 47.91
N ALA A 902 -4.62 -13.47 46.71
CA ALA A 902 -5.52 -13.82 45.63
C ALA A 902 -5.11 -15.15 44.99
N LEU A 903 -3.80 -15.43 44.93
CA LEU A 903 -3.23 -16.69 44.48
C LEU A 903 -2.10 -17.10 45.44
N ASN A 904 -2.12 -18.35 45.89
CA ASN A 904 -1.16 -18.89 46.84
C ASN A 904 -0.58 -20.20 46.30
N ALA A 905 0.74 -20.21 46.11
CA ALA A 905 1.47 -21.28 45.48
C ALA A 905 2.34 -22.05 46.48
N PHE A 906 2.37 -23.36 46.33
CA PHE A 906 3.22 -24.25 47.11
C PHE A 906 4.01 -25.16 46.16
N ARG A 907 5.08 -25.80 46.61
CA ARG A 907 5.78 -26.78 45.76
C ARG A 907 4.93 -28.03 45.52
N ASP A 908 4.32 -28.53 46.58
CA ASP A 908 3.59 -29.79 46.62
C ASP A 908 2.67 -29.83 47.86
N ALA A 909 1.86 -30.89 47.97
CA ALA A 909 0.97 -31.11 49.10
C ALA A 909 1.70 -31.39 50.43
N ASP A 910 2.99 -31.76 50.41
CA ASP A 910 3.76 -32.13 51.61
C ASP A 910 4.25 -30.88 52.36
N GLN A 911 4.43 -29.74 51.66
CA GLN A 911 4.82 -28.47 52.28
C GLN A 911 3.71 -27.83 53.12
N PHE A 912 2.45 -27.89 52.68
CA PHE A 912 1.32 -27.24 53.35
C PHE A 912 0.02 -28.06 53.18
N PRO A 913 -0.22 -29.07 54.05
CA PRO A 913 -1.33 -30.01 53.88
C PRO A 913 -2.71 -29.40 54.15
N VAL A 914 -2.78 -28.19 54.74
CA VAL A 914 -4.02 -27.47 55.04
C VAL A 914 -3.81 -25.97 54.79
N VAL A 915 -4.54 -25.41 53.82
CA VAL A 915 -4.46 -24.00 53.42
C VAL A 915 -5.70 -23.26 53.94
N PRO A 916 -5.56 -22.26 54.82
CA PRO A 916 -6.68 -21.45 55.26
C PRO A 916 -7.28 -20.62 54.11
N VAL A 917 -8.60 -20.62 54.02
CA VAL A 917 -9.38 -19.86 53.05
C VAL A 917 -10.35 -18.96 53.81
N ASN A 918 -10.10 -17.66 53.71
CA ASN A 918 -10.82 -16.66 54.45
C ASN A 918 -11.91 -16.03 53.59
N TYR A 919 -13.07 -15.76 54.20
CA TYR A 919 -14.19 -15.15 53.52
C TYR A 919 -14.85 -14.08 54.39
N ARG A 920 -14.79 -12.83 53.92
CA ARG A 920 -15.52 -11.70 54.52
C ARG A 920 -16.79 -11.43 53.73
N VAL A 921 -17.89 -11.16 54.44
CA VAL A 921 -19.16 -10.74 53.84
C VAL A 921 -19.49 -9.29 54.17
N SER A 922 -20.00 -8.54 53.19
CA SER A 922 -20.51 -7.18 53.37
C SER A 922 -21.91 -7.15 53.97
N SER A 923 -22.69 -8.23 53.83
CA SER A 923 -24.04 -8.40 54.38
C SER A 923 -24.28 -9.86 54.78
N SER A 924 -25.10 -10.08 55.82
CA SER A 924 -25.53 -11.44 56.20
C SER A 924 -26.34 -12.08 55.07
N GLY A 925 -26.06 -13.34 54.73
CA GLY A 925 -26.69 -14.00 53.59
C GLY A 925 -26.33 -15.47 53.42
N GLU A 926 -26.91 -16.10 52.39
CA GLU A 926 -26.59 -17.46 51.96
C GLU A 926 -25.68 -17.42 50.72
N PHE A 927 -24.57 -18.15 50.77
CA PHE A 927 -23.52 -18.14 49.77
C PHE A 927 -23.23 -19.56 49.26
N ASN A 928 -22.67 -19.65 48.07
CA ASN A 928 -22.22 -20.89 47.45
C ASN A 928 -20.71 -20.80 47.20
N LEU A 929 -19.96 -21.70 47.82
CA LEU A 929 -18.56 -21.99 47.49
C LEU A 929 -18.54 -23.07 46.41
N GLU A 930 -17.85 -22.82 45.31
CA GLU A 930 -17.62 -23.76 44.23
C GLU A 930 -16.13 -23.85 43.92
N VAL A 931 -15.65 -25.08 43.71
CA VAL A 931 -14.27 -25.31 43.26
C VAL A 931 -14.21 -25.87 41.85
N SER A 932 -13.16 -25.45 41.12
CA SER A 932 -12.82 -25.94 39.79
C SER A 932 -11.30 -26.16 39.66
N GLY A 933 -10.87 -26.90 38.63
CA GLY A 933 -9.47 -27.25 38.44
C GLY A 933 -9.00 -28.46 39.25
N ILE A 934 -9.83 -29.03 40.12
CA ILE A 934 -9.48 -30.19 40.97
C ILE A 934 -8.98 -31.42 40.18
N GLN A 935 -9.42 -31.58 38.93
CA GLN A 935 -9.00 -32.64 38.02
C GLN A 935 -7.55 -32.50 37.55
N THR A 936 -6.94 -31.34 37.75
CA THR A 936 -5.56 -31.06 37.37
C THR A 936 -4.53 -31.58 38.39
N PHE A 937 -4.98 -31.96 39.59
CA PHE A 937 -4.18 -32.67 40.59
C PHE A 937 -4.23 -34.18 40.38
N ALA A 938 -3.22 -34.91 40.87
CA ALA A 938 -3.19 -36.37 40.85
C ALA A 938 -4.52 -36.98 41.35
N GLU A 939 -5.09 -37.95 40.61
CA GLU A 939 -6.43 -38.50 40.86
C GLU A 939 -6.62 -39.05 42.28
N ASN A 940 -5.53 -39.54 42.89
CA ASN A 940 -5.51 -40.14 44.21
C ASN A 940 -5.26 -39.14 45.35
N LEU A 941 -5.01 -37.86 45.08
CA LEU A 941 -4.79 -36.84 46.11
C LEU A 941 -6.14 -36.38 46.69
N PRO A 942 -6.49 -36.67 47.96
CA PRO A 942 -7.71 -36.14 48.56
C PRO A 942 -7.67 -34.61 48.65
N VAL A 943 -8.77 -33.94 48.34
CA VAL A 943 -8.93 -32.49 48.48
C VAL A 943 -10.22 -32.23 49.26
N VAL A 944 -10.09 -31.74 50.49
CA VAL A 944 -11.20 -31.69 51.45
C VAL A 944 -11.42 -30.25 51.92
N LEU A 945 -12.65 -29.76 51.82
CA LEU A 945 -13.09 -28.52 52.45
C LEU A 945 -13.36 -28.76 53.93
N LEU A 946 -12.86 -27.86 54.78
CA LEU A 946 -13.16 -27.79 56.20
C LEU A 946 -13.89 -26.45 56.48
N ASP A 947 -15.12 -26.50 56.98
CA ASP A 947 -15.81 -25.32 57.57
C ASP A 947 -15.57 -25.36 59.08
N LEU A 948 -14.73 -24.44 59.56
CA LEU A 948 -14.28 -24.32 60.95
C LEU A 948 -15.38 -23.79 61.87
N LYS A 949 -16.33 -23.00 61.34
CA LYS A 949 -17.47 -22.47 62.10
C LYS A 949 -18.49 -23.57 62.37
N MET A 950 -18.76 -24.42 61.38
CA MET A 950 -19.72 -25.51 61.47
C MET A 950 -19.11 -26.82 61.98
N ASN A 951 -17.78 -26.90 62.08
CA ASN A 951 -17.03 -28.15 62.28
C ASN A 951 -17.45 -29.22 61.26
N TYR A 952 -17.56 -28.83 59.99
CA TYR A 952 -18.03 -29.66 58.89
C TYR A 952 -16.90 -29.93 57.89
N ARG A 953 -16.91 -31.12 57.29
CA ARG A 953 -15.92 -31.52 56.27
C ARG A 953 -16.61 -32.07 55.03
N GLN A 954 -16.10 -31.72 53.87
CA GLN A 954 -16.63 -32.19 52.59
C GLN A 954 -15.49 -32.55 51.62
N ASP A 955 -15.57 -33.74 51.03
CA ASP A 955 -14.68 -34.13 49.94
C ASP A 955 -15.10 -33.40 48.66
N LEU A 956 -14.22 -32.53 48.18
CA LEU A 956 -14.48 -31.68 47.02
C LEU A 956 -14.42 -32.45 45.69
N ARG A 957 -13.86 -33.67 45.67
CA ARG A 957 -13.90 -34.55 44.48
C ARG A 957 -15.25 -35.23 44.30
N ILE A 958 -16.01 -35.41 45.39
CA ILE A 958 -17.36 -36.00 45.35
C ILE A 958 -18.40 -34.92 45.09
N ASN A 959 -18.30 -33.80 45.81
CA ASN A 959 -19.17 -32.65 45.63
C ASN A 959 -18.32 -31.38 45.68
N ASN A 960 -18.16 -30.72 44.53
CA ASN A 960 -17.33 -29.53 44.41
C ASN A 960 -18.07 -28.23 44.79
N LYS A 961 -19.32 -28.33 45.29
CA LYS A 961 -20.13 -27.19 45.74
C LYS A 961 -20.51 -27.32 47.20
N TYR A 962 -20.38 -26.24 47.96
CA TYR A 962 -20.79 -26.15 49.37
C TYR A 962 -21.61 -24.88 49.61
N ARG A 963 -22.82 -25.05 50.14
CA ARG A 963 -23.75 -23.96 50.44
C ARG A 963 -23.72 -23.66 51.93
N PHE A 964 -23.61 -22.39 52.28
CA PHE A 964 -23.47 -21.97 53.66
C PHE A 964 -24.09 -20.60 53.94
N PHE A 965 -24.44 -20.36 55.19
CA PHE A 965 -24.90 -19.05 55.66
C PHE A 965 -23.79 -18.34 56.44
N SER A 966 -23.58 -17.05 56.22
CA SER A 966 -22.61 -16.22 56.97
C SER A 966 -23.25 -14.91 57.40
N ASP A 967 -22.91 -14.45 58.60
CA ASP A 967 -23.34 -13.17 59.14
C ASP A 967 -22.29 -12.08 58.93
N GLN A 968 -22.72 -10.83 58.76
CA GLN A 968 -21.81 -9.68 58.77
C GLN A 968 -21.07 -9.60 60.10
N GLY A 969 -19.74 -9.61 60.05
CA GLY A 969 -18.87 -9.61 61.24
C GLY A 969 -18.52 -11.01 61.78
N ASP A 970 -18.92 -12.09 61.09
CA ASP A 970 -18.35 -13.42 61.32
C ASP A 970 -16.81 -13.40 61.19
N ASP A 971 -16.14 -14.29 61.92
CA ASP A 971 -14.70 -14.52 61.75
C ASP A 971 -14.42 -14.92 60.29
N GLU A 972 -13.56 -14.13 59.62
CA GLU A 972 -13.18 -14.36 58.24
C GLU A 972 -12.46 -15.71 58.08
N ASN A 973 -11.79 -16.22 59.12
CA ASN A 973 -11.11 -17.52 59.11
C ASN A 973 -12.09 -18.69 59.26
N ARG A 974 -12.92 -18.88 58.23
CA ARG A 974 -13.99 -19.87 58.24
C ARG A 974 -13.62 -21.17 57.55
N PHE A 975 -12.91 -21.12 56.43
CA PHE A 975 -12.67 -22.29 55.61
C PHE A 975 -11.19 -22.69 55.62
N ALA A 976 -10.92 -23.96 55.32
CA ALA A 976 -9.60 -24.43 54.95
C ALA A 976 -9.71 -25.56 53.93
N ILE A 977 -8.72 -25.66 53.03
CA ILE A 977 -8.60 -26.76 52.07
C ILE A 977 -7.46 -27.65 52.50
N ALA A 978 -7.78 -28.92 52.78
CA ALA A 978 -6.78 -29.94 53.09
C ALA A 978 -6.43 -30.77 51.85
N PHE A 979 -5.14 -30.92 51.57
CA PHE A 979 -4.58 -31.79 50.53
C PHE A 979 -3.93 -33.00 51.22
N GLY A 980 -4.45 -34.21 50.99
CA GLY A 980 -3.95 -35.43 51.63
C GLY A 980 -4.86 -36.02 52.72
N THR A 981 -4.46 -37.17 53.29
CA THR A 981 -5.18 -37.82 54.39
C THR A 981 -4.76 -37.25 55.74
N LEU A 982 -5.71 -36.72 56.52
CA LEU A 982 -5.51 -36.22 57.90
C LEU A 982 -5.27 -37.34 58.95
N SER A 983 -4.67 -38.46 58.55
CA SER A 983 -4.44 -39.63 59.41
C SER A 983 -2.98 -39.69 59.84
N VAL A 984 -2.71 -39.91 61.13
CA VAL A 984 -1.38 -40.37 61.57
C VAL A 984 -1.13 -41.73 60.90
N PRO A 985 -0.03 -41.95 60.16
CA PRO A 985 0.21 -43.23 59.52
C PRO A 985 0.34 -44.33 60.57
N GLU A 986 -0.54 -45.35 60.52
CA GLU A 986 -0.25 -46.65 61.14
C GLU A 986 0.87 -47.30 60.32
N SER A 987 2.12 -47.03 60.68
CA SER A 987 3.23 -47.88 60.27
C SER A 987 3.44 -48.94 61.34
N ASP A 988 3.53 -50.21 60.92
CA ASP A 988 3.76 -51.37 61.78
C ASP A 988 5.08 -51.21 62.55
N PHE A 989 5.01 -50.60 63.74
CA PHE A 989 6.12 -50.55 64.69
C PHE A 989 6.35 -51.95 65.28
N THR A 990 7.16 -52.76 64.61
CA THR A 990 7.37 -54.18 64.98
C THR A 990 8.43 -54.40 66.08
N ASP A 991 9.15 -53.35 66.48
CA ASP A 991 10.37 -53.41 67.29
C ASP A 991 10.12 -53.50 68.81
N PHE A 992 9.14 -54.32 69.21
CA PHE A 992 8.91 -54.69 70.61
C PHE A 992 8.36 -56.10 70.76
N THR A 993 8.69 -56.79 71.85
CA THR A 993 8.07 -58.07 72.24
C THR A 993 7.24 -57.89 73.50
N VAL A 994 6.10 -58.56 73.56
CA VAL A 994 5.25 -58.58 74.75
C VAL A 994 4.96 -60.02 75.16
N TYR A 995 5.13 -60.34 76.44
CA TYR A 995 4.80 -61.64 77.01
C TYR A 995 4.45 -61.55 78.49
N TYR A 996 3.78 -62.58 79.01
CA TYR A 996 3.43 -62.72 80.42
C TYR A 996 4.35 -63.76 81.08
N ASP A 997 4.98 -63.42 82.20
CA ASP A 997 5.98 -64.27 82.88
C ASP A 997 5.44 -65.08 84.09
N GLY A 998 4.14 -64.98 84.38
CA GLY A 998 3.49 -65.60 85.54
C GLY A 998 3.18 -64.63 86.68
N SER A 999 3.66 -63.38 86.60
CA SER A 999 3.30 -62.33 87.57
C SER A 999 3.14 -60.93 86.94
N THR A 1000 3.86 -60.64 85.87
CA THR A 1000 3.84 -59.34 85.19
C THR A 1000 3.85 -59.49 83.67
N ILE A 1001 3.35 -58.47 82.97
CA ILE A 1001 3.45 -58.33 81.52
C ILE A 1001 4.76 -57.61 81.23
N GLN A 1002 5.66 -58.26 80.50
CA GLN A 1002 6.91 -57.69 80.06
C GLN A 1002 6.75 -57.10 78.67
N VAL A 1003 7.10 -55.82 78.50
CA VAL A 1003 7.19 -55.14 77.20
C VAL A 1003 8.64 -54.76 76.98
N ASN A 1004 9.28 -55.38 75.99
CA ASN A 1004 10.70 -55.14 75.67
C ASN A 1004 10.84 -54.56 74.27
N PHE A 1005 11.71 -53.56 74.12
CA PHE A 1005 12.08 -52.88 72.89
C PHE A 1005 13.53 -53.21 72.55
N SER A 1006 13.88 -53.25 71.27
CA SER A 1006 15.28 -53.51 70.87
C SER A 1006 16.22 -52.34 71.19
N ASN A 1007 15.68 -51.11 71.33
CA ASN A 1007 16.40 -49.88 71.67
C ASN A 1007 15.67 -49.06 72.75
N PRO A 1008 16.36 -48.14 73.46
CA PRO A 1008 15.72 -47.28 74.45
C PRO A 1008 14.62 -46.42 73.81
N THR A 1009 13.38 -46.58 74.25
CA THR A 1009 12.21 -46.01 73.58
C THR A 1009 11.35 -45.20 74.55
N ASN A 1010 10.85 -44.04 74.10
CA ASN A 1010 9.76 -43.32 74.76
C ASN A 1010 8.44 -43.80 74.16
N ALA A 1011 7.55 -44.38 74.97
CA ALA A 1011 6.26 -44.86 74.48
C ALA A 1011 5.17 -44.85 75.55
N MET A 1012 3.93 -44.73 75.09
CA MET A 1012 2.72 -44.99 75.85
C MET A 1012 2.25 -46.42 75.56
N LEU A 1013 2.03 -47.20 76.61
CA LEU A 1013 1.61 -48.59 76.58
C LEU A 1013 0.18 -48.68 77.09
N GLU A 1014 -0.70 -49.38 76.36
CA GLU A 1014 -2.08 -49.63 76.75
C GLU A 1014 -2.39 -51.13 76.70
N VAL A 1015 -2.87 -51.67 77.81
CA VAL A 1015 -3.44 -53.03 77.85
C VAL A 1015 -4.93 -52.92 77.62
N ILE A 1016 -5.43 -53.54 76.55
CA ILE A 1016 -6.80 -53.44 76.08
C ILE A 1016 -7.44 -54.84 76.12
N ASP A 1017 -8.67 -54.96 76.61
CA ASP A 1017 -9.41 -56.22 76.50
C ASP A 1017 -9.92 -56.47 75.07
N ILE A 1018 -10.44 -57.67 74.81
CA ILE A 1018 -10.92 -58.06 73.48
C ILE A 1018 -12.14 -57.25 73.00
N ASN A 1019 -12.81 -56.52 73.90
CA ASN A 1019 -13.93 -55.63 73.57
C ASN A 1019 -13.48 -54.18 73.32
N GLY A 1020 -12.16 -53.92 73.32
CA GLY A 1020 -11.59 -52.59 73.05
C GLY A 1020 -11.51 -51.67 74.28
N LYS A 1021 -11.79 -52.17 75.50
CA LYS A 1021 -11.70 -51.35 76.71
C LYS A 1021 -10.25 -51.31 77.21
N VAL A 1022 -9.70 -50.09 77.36
CA VAL A 1022 -8.38 -49.88 77.97
C VAL A 1022 -8.46 -50.21 79.46
N LEU A 1023 -7.67 -51.20 79.89
CA LEU A 1023 -7.61 -51.68 81.26
C LEU A 1023 -6.46 -51.06 82.05
N LYS A 1024 -5.36 -50.72 81.39
CA LYS A 1024 -4.20 -50.10 82.03
C LYS A 1024 -3.39 -49.31 81.02
N VAL A 1025 -2.84 -48.19 81.49
CA VAL A 1025 -1.96 -47.31 80.72
C VAL A 1025 -0.65 -47.14 81.49
N ALA A 1026 0.47 -47.22 80.79
CA ALA A 1026 1.79 -46.98 81.37
C ALA A 1026 2.67 -46.19 80.39
N GLU A 1027 3.58 -45.39 80.93
CA GLU A 1027 4.54 -44.61 80.14
C GLU A 1027 5.94 -45.16 80.37
N ILE A 1028 6.66 -45.44 79.29
CA ILE A 1028 8.09 -45.78 79.31
C ILE A 1028 8.88 -44.58 78.78
N LYS A 1029 9.94 -44.17 79.49
CA LYS A 1029 10.84 -43.07 79.11
C LYS A 1029 12.27 -43.58 78.99
N GLY A 1030 12.77 -43.66 77.76
CA GLY A 1030 14.18 -43.89 77.46
C GLY A 1030 14.72 -45.23 77.96
N SER A 1031 13.88 -46.27 77.99
CA SER A 1031 14.23 -47.61 78.48
C SER A 1031 13.92 -48.68 77.43
N ASN A 1032 14.60 -49.83 77.52
CA ASN A 1032 14.40 -50.97 76.61
C ASN A 1032 13.38 -51.96 77.15
N SER A 1033 12.92 -51.82 78.39
CA SER A 1033 11.95 -52.74 78.99
C SER A 1033 11.07 -52.04 80.00
N TYR A 1034 9.83 -52.50 80.12
CA TYR A 1034 8.88 -52.09 81.14
C TYR A 1034 8.02 -53.27 81.59
N SER A 1035 7.88 -53.44 82.91
CA SER A 1035 7.06 -54.50 83.52
C SER A 1035 5.76 -53.91 84.05
N ILE A 1036 4.62 -54.44 83.60
CA ILE A 1036 3.29 -54.03 84.05
C ILE A 1036 2.74 -55.13 84.98
N PRO A 1037 2.36 -54.82 86.24
CA PRO A 1037 1.69 -55.79 87.11
C PRO A 1037 0.42 -56.33 86.47
N ALA A 1038 0.32 -57.65 86.35
CA ALA A 1038 -0.74 -58.35 85.63
C ALA A 1038 -1.92 -58.70 86.55
N ASP A 1039 -2.57 -57.70 87.12
CA ASP A 1039 -3.74 -57.86 88.00
C ASP A 1039 -5.04 -58.16 87.19
N PHE A 1040 -4.91 -58.92 86.10
CA PHE A 1040 -5.99 -59.22 85.15
C PHE A 1040 -6.36 -60.70 85.21
N ALA A 1041 -7.62 -61.03 84.90
CA ALA A 1041 -8.06 -62.42 84.79
C ALA A 1041 -7.37 -63.13 83.60
N SER A 1042 -7.24 -64.46 83.66
CA SER A 1042 -6.72 -65.25 82.54
C SER A 1042 -7.55 -65.02 81.28
N GLY A 1043 -6.91 -64.65 80.17
CA GLY A 1043 -7.61 -64.19 78.97
C GLY A 1043 -6.69 -63.69 77.86
N VAL A 1044 -7.30 -63.30 76.74
CA VAL A 1044 -6.60 -62.67 75.59
C VAL A 1044 -6.79 -61.16 75.67
N TYR A 1045 -5.68 -60.43 75.59
CA TYR A 1045 -5.59 -58.98 75.63
C TYR A 1045 -4.80 -58.47 74.42
N ILE A 1046 -4.87 -57.17 74.18
CA ILE A 1046 -4.10 -56.46 73.17
C ILE A 1046 -3.18 -55.47 73.89
N MET A 1047 -1.89 -55.54 73.61
CA MET A 1047 -0.93 -54.51 74.00
C MET A 1047 -0.80 -53.52 72.86
N LYS A 1048 -1.24 -52.27 73.07
CA LYS A 1048 -1.01 -51.16 72.14
C LYS A 1048 0.17 -50.33 72.63
N VAL A 1049 1.07 -49.99 71.71
CA VAL A 1049 2.24 -49.16 71.97
C VAL A 1049 2.20 -47.95 71.04
N ASN A 1050 2.35 -46.74 71.59
CA ASN A 1050 2.40 -45.50 70.83
C ASN A 1050 3.65 -44.68 71.21
N THR A 1051 4.50 -44.38 70.22
CA THR A 1051 5.76 -43.64 70.42
C THR A 1051 5.63 -42.13 70.17
N GLY A 1052 4.42 -41.64 69.90
CA GLY A 1052 4.13 -40.27 69.45
C GLY A 1052 4.31 -40.06 67.95
N LYS A 1053 5.11 -40.90 67.27
CA LYS A 1053 5.26 -40.90 65.80
C LYS A 1053 4.60 -42.11 65.12
N ASN A 1054 4.62 -43.29 65.76
CA ASN A 1054 4.05 -44.54 65.26
C ASN A 1054 3.23 -45.25 66.36
N SER A 1055 2.23 -46.06 65.97
CA SER A 1055 1.52 -46.97 66.87
C SER A 1055 1.43 -48.40 66.34
N SER A 1056 1.56 -49.40 67.21
CA SER A 1056 1.38 -50.81 66.87
C SER A 1056 0.70 -51.59 67.99
N VAL A 1057 0.08 -52.72 67.64
CA VAL A 1057 -0.65 -53.60 68.57
C VAL A 1057 -0.13 -55.04 68.50
N LYS A 1058 0.03 -55.70 69.65
CA LYS A 1058 0.36 -57.14 69.73
C LYS A 1058 -0.60 -57.87 70.65
N LYS A 1059 -1.00 -59.07 70.23
CA LYS A 1059 -1.80 -59.99 71.04
C LYS A 1059 -0.98 -60.47 72.24
N LEU A 1060 -1.58 -60.39 73.43
CA LEU A 1060 -1.04 -60.84 74.70
C LEU A 1060 -1.98 -61.89 75.29
N VAL A 1061 -1.44 -63.01 75.77
CA VAL A 1061 -2.22 -64.04 76.47
C VAL A 1061 -1.74 -64.12 77.90
N ILE A 1062 -2.65 -63.85 78.85
CA ILE A 1062 -2.42 -64.00 80.28
C ILE A 1062 -3.05 -65.33 80.70
N ARG A 1063 -2.28 -66.19 81.38
CA ARG A 1063 -2.71 -67.53 81.78
C ARG A 1063 -2.89 -67.64 83.28
#